data_AF-A0A9E5DVM8-F1
#
_entry.id   AF-A0A9E5DVM8-F1
#
_cell.length_a   1.000
_cell.length_b   1.000
_cell.length_c   1.000
_cell.angle_alpha   90.00
_cell.angle_beta   90.00
_cell.angle_gamma   90.00
#
_symmetry.space_group_name_H-M   'P 1'
#
loop_
_entity.id
_entity.type
_entity.pdbx_description
1 polymer ?
#
loop_
_entity_poly.entity_id
_entity_poly.type
_entity_poly.pdbx_seq_one_letter_code
_entity_poly.pdbx_strand_id
1 'polypeptide(L)'
;MHSYRKTAHRLCQVAIAAVTISGCQEASDGLGKSQAAGVHVKVDFEARPLPEIPLPSDLATRFDPQSPTQRRINASMLAPTSFERRTRELVDQLDGWGTFQPITVPFDGDINLQDIVDRHHGDDFAFGNDAVYVIDVTANSLDFGKPAPIDIGNGNFPVVVEQLGGYWKSDPRGDTNSILFEEHDEDLNGNGKLNAGEDDDLDGILDKPNWKPGVAKKVADMNLAERADALLTFWERETHTLIARPLVPLRERTTYAVVITRRLRGMDGTPVGSPFKSVNHLGQNAALEPLKKILAQAGTTYGGLTTDQIAFAWSFTTGSIETGLRAARQGLYGQGAQKHLQNAYPPEIEKLLPLFDDKPAKTYESKYTISGETFDLVAKLVANAGVVGKGGPEQQKRYEQALKYVGYHAFGTYKSPQLFELKDKDGKFLGYNDMSWPADIDRIKVADRPESVTFWLTVPRKEATKTGKPHALLVLGHGYTGSKTEVFGFHQFFARMGIAVIAIDNVSHGFTLGKKDEELLSGIFGSLGIGNLAKALTSNRSRDQDADGQQDSGADFWTSYTFHTRDVVRQTALDYLQLIRVVRGWDGQRKWAADINNNGQSDDTAGDVDGDGKVDVGGPDMPIVMLGGSLGGIMAAVVGGIEPELAATVPVAGGGGLIDVGIRSIQGGVREAVVLRLMGPLYVGKADSAANTLDIETIVPSLNDTATVPVAKLDATQTALLQIGDTVRGDNLDNGEYDCARLVVDTSCKVGCEANKDIADKASCAKRCLTFRLALASDVASPGQRHVLRFYQGDAFEMGVRDEVKHRACKVKGDAKMLATVDKFSYEVKFHAKSLPLTFKAGDGLSPLAEGLGLHRARPELRRFMGFAQMVLDPADPAIYARHFGDADLKTHALVLNTVGDMNVPVSTGAAIGRAAGLLDWSKKIPAWGNRTVNQALVDTFVLEAVDKIPRFVDPAGNGILFDPEDLSNSATPLAAGAASLPPMGQKVQFAGPAALGKDGYHAWRLNPPLHTEAVKANSFLGFSGTFFPYVEPAGKHGFWEPGAHFDFLTKQCKAQAQAAGTDTAACDGKAYFDHGTMIMYAVGRYLASAGTKWAIEPCMSDGSCADIEPVPAARP
;
A
#
# COMPACT_ATOMS: atom_id res chain seq x y z
N MET A 1 40.65 -63.77 34.54
CA MET A 1 40.12 -62.88 33.48
C MET A 1 39.56 -63.65 32.26
N HIS A 2 38.72 -64.68 32.46
CA HIS A 2 38.08 -65.41 31.34
C HIS A 2 36.57 -65.68 31.54
N SER A 3 35.95 -65.14 32.60
CA SER A 3 34.51 -65.27 32.87
C SER A 3 33.70 -63.98 32.61
N TYR A 4 34.34 -62.86 32.26
CA TYR A 4 33.65 -61.57 32.05
C TYR A 4 33.37 -61.22 30.58
N ARG A 5 33.95 -61.95 29.61
CA ARG A 5 33.75 -61.68 28.17
C ARG A 5 32.49 -62.33 27.56
N LYS A 6 31.93 -63.38 28.17
CA LYS A 6 30.73 -64.05 27.63
C LYS A 6 29.40 -63.39 28.02
N THR A 7 29.36 -62.65 29.13
CA THR A 7 28.14 -61.94 29.57
C THR A 7 27.98 -60.59 28.86
N ALA A 8 29.09 -59.89 28.56
CA ALA A 8 29.07 -58.61 27.83
C ALA A 8 28.65 -58.77 26.35
N HIS A 9 28.98 -59.90 25.70
CA HIS A 9 28.57 -60.14 24.32
C HIS A 9 27.08 -60.48 24.16
N ARG A 10 26.47 -61.16 25.15
CA ARG A 10 25.02 -61.43 25.13
C ARG A 10 24.18 -60.20 25.47
N LEU A 11 24.64 -59.34 26.38
CA LEU A 11 23.96 -58.06 26.67
C LEU A 11 24.06 -57.06 25.51
N CYS A 12 25.18 -57.02 24.78
CA CYS A 12 25.33 -56.16 23.61
C CYS A 12 24.50 -56.67 22.42
N GLN A 13 24.37 -57.99 22.22
CA GLN A 13 23.50 -58.54 21.16
C GLN A 13 22.00 -58.40 21.47
N VAL A 14 21.59 -58.46 22.74
CA VAL A 14 20.19 -58.20 23.12
C VAL A 14 19.86 -56.70 23.09
N ALA A 15 20.80 -55.82 23.41
CA ALA A 15 20.61 -54.37 23.28
C ALA A 15 20.60 -53.91 21.80
N ILE A 16 21.44 -54.50 20.95
CA ILE A 16 21.42 -54.20 19.50
C ILE A 16 20.18 -54.82 18.83
N ALA A 17 19.69 -55.98 19.27
CA ALA A 17 18.42 -56.54 18.81
C ALA A 17 17.20 -55.73 19.32
N ALA A 18 17.25 -55.18 20.54
CA ALA A 18 16.18 -54.33 21.06
C ALA A 18 16.14 -52.95 20.37
N VAL A 19 17.29 -52.37 20.00
CA VAL A 19 17.37 -51.10 19.25
C VAL A 19 17.05 -51.28 17.76
N THR A 20 17.22 -52.49 17.19
CA THR A 20 16.83 -52.77 15.80
C THR A 20 15.37 -53.23 15.63
N ILE A 21 14.68 -53.61 16.71
CA ILE A 21 13.25 -54.00 16.65
C ILE A 21 12.30 -52.86 17.06
N SER A 22 12.79 -51.79 17.71
CA SER A 22 12.01 -50.55 17.93
C SER A 22 12.24 -49.46 16.88
N GLY A 23 12.99 -49.75 15.81
CA GLY A 23 13.31 -48.81 14.72
C GLY A 23 12.48 -48.97 13.44
N CYS A 24 11.64 -50.01 13.34
CA CYS A 24 10.63 -50.09 12.28
C CYS A 24 9.38 -49.35 12.75
N GLN A 25 9.41 -48.02 12.69
CA GLN A 25 8.18 -47.25 12.59
C GLN A 25 7.46 -47.76 11.34
N GLU A 26 6.21 -48.22 11.48
CA GLU A 26 5.39 -48.54 10.30
C GLU A 26 5.50 -47.39 9.31
N ALA A 27 5.75 -47.70 8.03
CA ALA A 27 5.80 -46.68 7.00
C ALA A 27 4.49 -45.90 7.08
N SER A 28 4.57 -44.61 7.42
CA SER A 28 3.38 -43.79 7.58
C SER A 28 2.70 -43.66 6.22
N ASP A 29 1.44 -44.11 6.11
CA ASP A 29 0.66 -44.14 4.86
C ASP A 29 0.19 -42.73 4.40
N GLY A 30 0.64 -41.66 5.06
CA GLY A 30 0.12 -40.30 4.86
C GLY A 30 -1.25 -40.07 5.49
N LEU A 31 -1.88 -38.94 5.17
CA LEU A 31 -3.24 -38.61 5.63
C LEU A 31 -4.31 -39.50 4.97
N GLY A 32 -4.01 -39.99 3.76
CA GLY A 32 -4.85 -40.86 2.95
C GLY A 32 -4.13 -41.22 1.65
N LYS A 33 -4.63 -42.24 0.94
CA LYS A 33 -4.05 -42.68 -0.34
C LYS A 33 -4.37 -41.68 -1.44
N SER A 34 -3.37 -41.38 -2.28
CA SER A 34 -3.59 -40.64 -3.52
C SER A 34 -4.43 -41.48 -4.50
N GLN A 35 -5.09 -40.79 -5.44
CA GLN A 35 -5.84 -41.40 -6.53
C GLN A 35 -5.13 -41.13 -7.86
N ALA A 36 -5.40 -41.95 -8.88
CA ALA A 36 -5.00 -41.61 -10.24
C ALA A 36 -5.76 -40.35 -10.71
N ALA A 37 -5.05 -39.43 -11.34
CA ALA A 37 -5.60 -38.19 -11.89
C ALA A 37 -4.90 -37.83 -13.21
N GLY A 38 -5.58 -37.09 -14.09
CA GLY A 38 -4.98 -36.52 -15.29
C GLY A 38 -4.18 -35.23 -15.04
N VAL A 39 -4.49 -34.54 -13.93
CA VAL A 39 -3.85 -33.29 -13.49
C VAL A 39 -3.50 -33.41 -12.01
N HIS A 40 -2.28 -33.04 -11.65
CA HIS A 40 -1.76 -33.08 -10.29
C HIS A 40 -1.30 -31.69 -9.84
N VAL A 41 -1.30 -31.48 -8.53
CA VAL A 41 -0.55 -30.37 -7.95
C VAL A 41 0.93 -30.54 -8.28
N LYS A 42 1.56 -29.49 -8.81
CA LYS A 42 2.98 -29.50 -9.21
C LYS A 42 3.86 -29.32 -7.98
N VAL A 43 4.85 -30.20 -7.83
CA VAL A 43 5.89 -30.10 -6.79
C VAL A 43 7.24 -30.45 -7.43
N ASP A 44 8.01 -29.41 -7.76
CA ASP A 44 9.37 -29.51 -8.27
C ASP A 44 10.33 -28.71 -7.39
N PHE A 45 11.11 -29.42 -6.58
CA PHE A 45 12.14 -28.83 -5.73
C PHE A 45 13.41 -28.43 -6.48
N GLU A 46 13.61 -28.97 -7.68
CA GLU A 46 14.81 -28.76 -8.49
C GLU A 46 14.67 -27.60 -9.46
N ALA A 47 13.45 -27.11 -9.70
CA ALA A 47 13.19 -25.89 -10.46
C ALA A 47 14.07 -24.71 -9.98
N ARG A 48 14.49 -23.89 -10.94
CA ARG A 48 15.41 -22.76 -10.76
C ARG A 48 14.79 -21.48 -11.33
N PRO A 49 15.07 -20.31 -10.76
CA PRO A 49 15.94 -20.07 -9.60
C PRO A 49 15.30 -20.45 -8.25
N LEU A 50 13.98 -20.69 -8.22
CA LEU A 50 13.21 -21.05 -7.04
C LEU A 50 12.28 -22.25 -7.34
N PRO A 51 12.00 -23.11 -6.35
CA PRO A 51 11.20 -24.33 -6.55
C PRO A 51 9.76 -24.02 -6.97
N GLU A 52 9.14 -24.91 -7.74
CA GLU A 52 7.72 -24.81 -8.13
C GLU A 52 6.89 -25.72 -7.25
N ILE A 53 6.39 -25.15 -6.16
CA ILE A 53 5.59 -25.85 -5.16
C ILE A 53 4.44 -24.93 -4.74
N PRO A 54 3.39 -25.48 -4.08
CA PRO A 54 2.42 -24.63 -3.40
C PRO A 54 3.12 -23.73 -2.38
N LEU A 55 2.79 -22.44 -2.39
CA LEU A 55 3.32 -21.46 -1.45
C LEU A 55 2.16 -20.71 -0.79
N PRO A 56 2.22 -20.40 0.52
CA PRO A 56 3.23 -20.82 1.50
C PRO A 56 3.27 -22.33 1.74
N SER A 57 4.43 -22.86 2.15
CA SER A 57 4.58 -24.28 2.51
C SER A 57 5.71 -24.51 3.51
N ASP A 58 5.43 -25.33 4.52
CA ASP A 58 6.43 -25.77 5.50
C ASP A 58 7.55 -26.63 4.88
N LEU A 59 7.37 -27.14 3.66
CA LEU A 59 8.42 -27.84 2.90
C LEU A 59 9.54 -26.89 2.44
N ALA A 60 9.25 -25.59 2.33
CA ALA A 60 10.23 -24.54 2.06
C ALA A 60 10.71 -23.83 3.34
N THR A 61 10.71 -24.56 4.47
CA THR A 61 11.25 -24.10 5.75
C THR A 61 12.31 -25.06 6.27
N ARG A 62 13.21 -24.56 7.12
CA ARG A 62 14.12 -25.39 7.91
C ARG A 62 13.70 -25.38 9.38
N PHE A 63 14.00 -26.46 10.08
CA PHE A 63 13.78 -26.52 11.53
C PHE A 63 14.83 -25.67 12.27
N ASP A 64 14.37 -24.85 13.21
CA ASP A 64 15.20 -24.06 14.12
C ASP A 64 14.58 -24.08 15.52
N PRO A 65 15.14 -24.84 16.49
CA PRO A 65 14.55 -24.96 17.83
C PRO A 65 14.58 -23.67 18.65
N GLN A 66 15.35 -22.65 18.23
CA GLN A 66 15.43 -21.35 18.88
C GLN A 66 14.41 -20.35 18.32
N SER A 67 13.76 -20.70 17.20
CA SER A 67 12.71 -19.92 16.58
C SER A 67 11.36 -20.11 17.30
N PRO A 68 10.52 -19.07 17.49
CA PRO A 68 9.21 -19.19 18.15
C PRO A 68 8.27 -20.23 17.55
N THR A 69 8.35 -20.43 16.23
CA THR A 69 7.54 -21.38 15.47
C THR A 69 8.26 -22.71 15.23
N GLN A 70 9.50 -22.83 15.73
CA GLN A 70 10.46 -23.87 15.39
C GLN A 70 10.88 -23.92 13.90
N ARG A 71 10.59 -22.87 13.13
CA ARG A 71 10.86 -22.79 11.70
C ARG A 71 11.65 -21.53 11.32
N ARG A 72 12.35 -21.60 10.19
CA ARG A 72 12.85 -20.46 9.43
C ARG A 72 12.55 -20.65 7.95
N ILE A 73 12.22 -19.59 7.24
CA ILE A 73 12.09 -19.65 5.78
C ILE A 73 13.44 -20.10 5.18
N ASN A 74 13.40 -21.01 4.21
CA ASN A 74 14.59 -21.51 3.52
C ASN A 74 14.73 -20.82 2.17
N ALA A 75 15.32 -19.62 2.14
CA ALA A 75 15.43 -18.83 0.92
C ALA A 75 16.69 -19.20 0.12
N SER A 76 16.57 -19.31 -1.21
CA SER A 76 17.72 -19.52 -2.09
C SER A 76 18.59 -18.26 -2.18
N MET A 77 19.89 -18.35 -1.93
CA MET A 77 20.83 -17.22 -2.08
C MET A 77 21.28 -16.99 -3.54
N LEU A 78 20.81 -17.81 -4.48
CA LEU A 78 21.06 -17.63 -5.91
C LEU A 78 20.16 -16.52 -6.46
N ALA A 79 20.70 -15.30 -6.56
CA ALA A 79 19.98 -14.14 -7.05
C ALA A 79 20.80 -13.36 -8.10
N PRO A 80 20.15 -12.86 -9.17
CA PRO A 80 20.72 -11.99 -10.19
C PRO A 80 21.46 -10.75 -9.68
N THR A 81 20.96 -10.14 -8.60
CA THR A 81 21.50 -8.90 -8.03
C THR A 81 21.86 -9.06 -6.56
N SER A 82 22.79 -8.23 -6.09
CA SER A 82 23.07 -8.08 -4.65
C SER A 82 21.87 -7.52 -3.89
N PHE A 83 21.10 -6.63 -4.53
CA PHE A 83 19.83 -6.11 -4.00
C PHE A 83 18.85 -7.24 -3.65
N GLU A 84 18.61 -8.15 -4.59
CA GLU A 84 17.73 -9.30 -4.36
C GLU A 84 18.33 -10.29 -3.35
N ARG A 85 19.62 -10.62 -3.49
CA ARG A 85 20.32 -11.52 -2.56
C ARG A 85 20.17 -11.06 -1.11
N ARG A 86 20.41 -9.77 -0.87
CA ARG A 86 20.28 -9.16 0.46
C ARG A 86 18.86 -9.27 1.01
N THR A 87 17.85 -9.04 0.16
CA THR A 87 16.45 -9.23 0.55
C THR A 87 16.18 -10.68 0.95
N ARG A 88 16.71 -11.66 0.19
CA ARG A 88 16.56 -13.09 0.50
C ARG A 88 17.29 -13.49 1.79
N GLU A 89 18.45 -12.91 2.09
CA GLU A 89 19.15 -13.11 3.38
C GLU A 89 18.32 -12.65 4.58
N LEU A 90 17.54 -11.57 4.43
CA LEU A 90 16.64 -11.08 5.47
C LEU A 90 15.38 -11.96 5.56
N VAL A 91 14.83 -12.42 4.43
CA VAL A 91 13.73 -13.40 4.40
C VAL A 91 14.12 -14.70 5.11
N ASP A 92 15.35 -15.16 4.92
CA ASP A 92 15.88 -16.38 5.55
C ASP A 92 15.91 -16.32 7.09
N GLN A 93 15.81 -15.11 7.66
CA GLN A 93 15.70 -14.89 9.10
C GLN A 93 14.26 -14.91 9.61
N LEU A 94 13.24 -14.89 8.75
CA LEU A 94 11.86 -14.92 9.20
C LEU A 94 11.50 -16.29 9.78
N ASP A 95 10.77 -16.29 10.89
CA ASP A 95 10.35 -17.51 11.59
C ASP A 95 9.09 -18.16 11.00
N GLY A 96 8.54 -17.64 9.91
CA GLY A 96 7.40 -18.26 9.27
C GLY A 96 6.87 -17.41 8.14
N TRP A 97 5.76 -17.86 7.57
CA TRP A 97 5.11 -17.23 6.43
C TRP A 97 4.22 -16.05 6.83
N GLY A 98 3.83 -15.24 5.86
CA GLY A 98 2.89 -14.16 6.04
C GLY A 98 1.49 -14.67 6.39
N THR A 99 0.75 -13.84 7.09
CA THR A 99 -0.67 -13.99 7.44
C THR A 99 -1.63 -13.43 6.39
N PHE A 100 -1.18 -12.50 5.53
CA PHE A 100 -2.01 -11.87 4.50
C PHE A 100 -1.46 -12.02 3.07
N GLN A 101 -0.36 -12.74 2.90
CA GLN A 101 0.17 -13.11 1.60
C GLN A 101 -0.79 -14.02 0.80
N PRO A 102 -0.78 -13.95 -0.55
CA PRO A 102 -1.46 -14.92 -1.41
C PRO A 102 -0.99 -16.37 -1.19
N ILE A 103 -1.88 -17.31 -1.49
CA ILE A 103 -1.64 -18.74 -1.57
C ILE A 103 -1.65 -19.13 -3.06
N THR A 104 -0.54 -19.66 -3.56
CA THR A 104 -0.39 -20.09 -4.95
C THR A 104 -0.27 -21.60 -5.03
N VAL A 105 -0.97 -22.21 -5.98
CA VAL A 105 -1.00 -23.67 -6.19
C VAL A 105 -0.74 -23.96 -7.66
N PRO A 106 0.49 -24.33 -8.05
CA PRO A 106 0.79 -24.73 -9.42
C PRO A 106 0.25 -26.13 -9.69
N PHE A 107 -0.18 -26.38 -10.93
CA PHE A 107 -0.63 -27.68 -11.45
C PHE A 107 0.22 -28.09 -12.66
N ASP A 108 0.27 -29.39 -12.95
CA ASP A 108 0.95 -29.91 -14.16
C ASP A 108 0.06 -29.86 -15.43
N GLY A 109 -1.13 -29.27 -15.32
CA GLY A 109 -2.07 -29.05 -16.42
C GLY A 109 -3.29 -28.21 -16.01
N ASP A 110 -4.19 -27.97 -16.97
CA ASP A 110 -5.37 -27.13 -16.77
C ASP A 110 -6.43 -27.76 -15.88
N ILE A 111 -6.97 -26.95 -14.98
CA ILE A 111 -8.12 -27.28 -14.13
C ILE A 111 -9.42 -26.71 -14.71
N ASN A 112 -10.55 -27.34 -14.37
CA ASN A 112 -11.87 -26.81 -14.69
C ASN A 112 -12.18 -25.58 -13.84
N LEU A 113 -11.92 -24.38 -14.36
CA LEU A 113 -12.16 -23.12 -13.66
C LEU A 113 -13.63 -22.89 -13.26
N GLN A 114 -14.58 -23.54 -13.95
CA GLN A 114 -15.99 -23.45 -13.56
C GLN A 114 -16.24 -24.11 -12.19
N ASP A 115 -15.46 -25.12 -11.80
CA ASP A 115 -15.54 -25.67 -10.44
C ASP A 115 -15.16 -24.64 -9.38
N ILE A 116 -14.26 -23.71 -9.67
CA ILE A 116 -13.96 -22.62 -8.74
C ILE A 116 -15.13 -21.64 -8.70
N VAL A 117 -15.60 -21.18 -9.86
CA VAL A 117 -16.69 -20.20 -9.96
C VAL A 117 -17.95 -20.72 -9.26
N ASP A 118 -18.41 -21.94 -9.56
CA ASP A 118 -19.65 -22.51 -8.99
C ASP A 118 -19.59 -22.75 -7.48
N ARG A 119 -18.39 -22.84 -6.90
CA ARG A 119 -18.18 -23.27 -5.52
C ARG A 119 -17.70 -22.16 -4.60
N HIS A 120 -17.08 -21.14 -5.16
CA HIS A 120 -16.50 -20.03 -4.40
C HIS A 120 -17.13 -18.70 -4.76
N HIS A 121 -17.82 -18.55 -5.91
CA HIS A 121 -18.33 -17.24 -6.32
C HIS A 121 -19.78 -16.99 -5.93
N GLY A 122 -20.04 -15.79 -5.37
CA GLY A 122 -21.39 -15.32 -5.04
C GLY A 122 -22.12 -16.16 -3.99
N ASP A 123 -21.39 -16.89 -3.14
CA ASP A 123 -21.94 -17.75 -2.09
C ASP A 123 -21.82 -17.14 -0.68
N ASP A 124 -21.26 -15.92 -0.58
CA ASP A 124 -20.95 -15.23 0.68
C ASP A 124 -19.99 -16.02 1.59
N PHE A 125 -18.98 -16.69 1.02
CA PHE A 125 -17.96 -17.49 1.71
C PHE A 125 -18.55 -18.66 2.51
N ALA A 126 -19.43 -19.44 1.87
CA ALA A 126 -20.13 -20.56 2.46
C ALA A 126 -19.34 -21.87 2.27
N PHE A 127 -18.63 -22.29 3.32
CA PHE A 127 -17.69 -23.43 3.31
C PHE A 127 -18.24 -24.82 2.96
N GLY A 128 -19.56 -24.97 2.75
CA GLY A 128 -20.19 -26.29 2.57
C GLY A 128 -19.82 -26.99 1.26
N ASN A 129 -19.32 -26.28 0.25
CA ASN A 129 -19.15 -26.82 -1.10
C ASN A 129 -17.79 -26.51 -1.75
N ASP A 130 -16.89 -25.86 -1.02
CA ASP A 130 -15.65 -25.31 -1.55
C ASP A 130 -14.74 -26.37 -2.15
N ALA A 131 -14.01 -25.97 -3.18
CA ALA A 131 -12.95 -26.77 -3.78
C ALA A 131 -11.65 -26.74 -2.95
N VAL A 132 -11.41 -25.65 -2.21
CA VAL A 132 -10.16 -25.35 -1.51
C VAL A 132 -10.49 -24.82 -0.11
N TYR A 133 -9.79 -25.31 0.91
CA TYR A 133 -9.92 -24.83 2.28
C TYR A 133 -8.57 -24.45 2.86
N VAL A 134 -8.57 -23.45 3.76
CA VAL A 134 -7.45 -23.15 4.67
C VAL A 134 -7.95 -23.35 6.08
N ILE A 135 -7.40 -24.30 6.82
CA ILE A 135 -7.93 -24.76 8.11
C ILE A 135 -6.84 -24.62 9.18
N ASP A 136 -7.16 -23.98 10.30
CA ASP A 136 -6.27 -23.93 11.46
C ASP A 136 -6.18 -25.33 12.11
N VAL A 137 -4.96 -25.90 12.14
CA VAL A 137 -4.70 -27.22 12.72
C VAL A 137 -3.90 -27.15 14.02
N THR A 138 -3.71 -25.95 14.58
CA THR A 138 -2.96 -25.73 15.82
C THR A 138 -3.83 -26.02 17.03
N ALA A 139 -3.56 -27.11 17.75
CA ALA A 139 -4.43 -27.61 18.83
C ALA A 139 -4.81 -26.58 19.91
N ASN A 140 -3.94 -25.60 20.18
CA ASN A 140 -4.15 -24.56 21.19
C ASN A 140 -4.60 -23.21 20.62
N SER A 141 -4.90 -23.13 19.32
CA SER A 141 -5.42 -21.91 18.70
C SER A 141 -6.90 -21.70 19.04
N LEU A 142 -7.31 -20.43 19.17
CA LEU A 142 -8.71 -20.05 19.36
C LEU A 142 -9.61 -20.39 18.14
N ASP A 143 -9.01 -20.66 16.98
CA ASP A 143 -9.70 -21.03 15.73
C ASP A 143 -9.40 -22.46 15.31
N PHE A 144 -8.86 -23.29 16.22
CA PHE A 144 -8.60 -24.70 15.92
C PHE A 144 -9.80 -25.38 15.25
N GLY A 145 -9.59 -25.89 14.04
CA GLY A 145 -10.60 -26.54 13.22
C GLY A 145 -11.59 -25.63 12.51
N LYS A 146 -11.40 -24.31 12.51
CA LYS A 146 -12.22 -23.37 11.70
C LYS A 146 -11.56 -23.11 10.33
N PRO A 147 -12.37 -22.98 9.26
CA PRO A 147 -11.87 -22.48 7.98
C PRO A 147 -11.60 -20.98 8.01
N ALA A 148 -10.56 -20.55 7.31
CA ALA A 148 -10.33 -19.15 6.96
C ALA A 148 -11.07 -18.80 5.66
N PRO A 149 -11.78 -17.65 5.59
CA PRO A 149 -12.37 -17.18 4.35
C PRO A 149 -11.27 -16.79 3.35
N ILE A 150 -11.39 -17.27 2.12
CA ILE A 150 -10.43 -17.02 1.04
C ILE A 150 -11.17 -16.46 -0.18
N ASP A 151 -10.59 -15.45 -0.81
CA ASP A 151 -11.00 -14.96 -2.11
C ASP A 151 -10.27 -15.73 -3.21
N ILE A 152 -11.04 -16.32 -4.12
CA ILE A 152 -10.53 -16.94 -5.33
C ILE A 152 -11.19 -16.26 -6.53
N GLY A 153 -11.04 -14.93 -6.64
CA GLY A 153 -11.53 -14.16 -7.77
C GLY A 153 -12.95 -13.59 -7.63
N ASN A 154 -13.41 -13.33 -6.41
CA ASN A 154 -14.72 -12.70 -6.17
C ASN A 154 -14.71 -11.17 -6.31
N GLY A 155 -13.61 -10.57 -6.76
CA GLY A 155 -13.51 -9.11 -6.92
C GLY A 155 -13.15 -8.35 -5.65
N ASN A 156 -12.79 -9.05 -4.57
CA ASN A 156 -12.32 -8.43 -3.33
C ASN A 156 -10.91 -7.84 -3.44
N PHE A 157 -10.15 -8.27 -4.44
CA PHE A 157 -8.78 -7.85 -4.76
C PHE A 157 -8.69 -7.51 -6.25
N PRO A 158 -9.31 -6.41 -6.70
CA PRO A 158 -9.23 -6.00 -8.11
C PRO A 158 -7.79 -5.68 -8.48
N VAL A 159 -7.40 -5.99 -9.73
CA VAL A 159 -6.04 -5.81 -10.26
C VAL A 159 -5.97 -4.78 -11.38
N VAL A 160 -7.12 -4.20 -11.75
CA VAL A 160 -7.20 -3.21 -12.82
C VAL A 160 -6.56 -1.88 -12.39
N VAL A 161 -5.83 -1.27 -13.31
CA VAL A 161 -5.10 -0.01 -13.09
C VAL A 161 -5.83 1.16 -13.74
N GLU A 162 -5.74 2.34 -13.12
CA GLU A 162 -6.36 3.57 -13.65
C GLU A 162 -5.51 4.26 -14.74
N GLN A 163 -4.20 4.01 -14.77
CA GLN A 163 -3.27 4.61 -15.74
C GLN A 163 -2.55 3.52 -16.55
N LEU A 164 -3.15 3.09 -17.67
CA LEU A 164 -2.63 2.00 -18.52
C LEU A 164 -1.18 2.25 -18.97
N GLY A 165 -0.92 3.44 -19.55
CA GLY A 165 0.39 3.85 -20.05
C GLY A 165 1.31 4.50 -19.01
N GLY A 166 1.04 4.29 -17.72
CA GLY A 166 1.77 4.92 -16.61
C GLY A 166 3.17 4.36 -16.32
N TYR A 167 3.64 3.37 -17.08
CA TYR A 167 4.83 2.56 -16.76
C TYR A 167 6.01 2.83 -17.71
N TRP A 168 6.24 4.11 -17.99
CA TRP A 168 7.34 4.67 -18.80
C TRP A 168 7.33 4.30 -20.29
N LYS A 169 8.16 5.03 -21.06
CA LYS A 169 8.17 4.97 -22.52
C LYS A 169 8.47 3.58 -23.05
N SER A 170 7.82 3.26 -24.18
CA SER A 170 8.09 2.05 -24.96
C SER A 170 7.85 0.76 -24.17
N ASP A 171 6.92 0.78 -23.20
CA ASP A 171 6.37 -0.43 -22.57
C ASP A 171 5.61 -1.27 -23.63
N PRO A 172 6.03 -2.51 -23.92
CA PRO A 172 5.30 -3.38 -24.86
C PRO A 172 3.89 -3.73 -24.41
N ARG A 173 3.58 -3.58 -23.11
CA ARG A 173 2.27 -3.86 -22.51
C ARG A 173 1.58 -2.59 -21.98
N GLY A 174 1.94 -1.42 -22.51
CA GLY A 174 1.45 -0.11 -22.05
C GLY A 174 -0.05 0.14 -22.25
N ASP A 175 -0.75 -0.76 -22.95
CA ASP A 175 -2.19 -0.71 -23.22
C ASP A 175 -3.02 -1.71 -22.41
N THR A 176 -2.38 -2.51 -21.55
CA THR A 176 -3.04 -3.54 -20.72
C THR A 176 -3.72 -2.91 -19.48
N ASN A 177 -4.86 -3.47 -19.08
CA ASN A 177 -5.66 -3.12 -17.89
C ASN A 177 -5.02 -3.54 -16.57
N SER A 178 -4.04 -4.43 -16.57
CA SER A 178 -3.36 -4.92 -15.37
C SER A 178 -1.84 -4.87 -15.55
N ILE A 179 -1.09 -4.67 -14.47
CA ILE A 179 0.37 -4.90 -14.52
C ILE A 179 0.74 -6.37 -14.32
N LEU A 180 -0.23 -7.20 -13.93
CA LEU A 180 0.02 -8.55 -13.45
C LEU A 180 -0.32 -9.64 -14.43
N PHE A 181 -1.15 -9.42 -15.44
CA PHE A 181 -1.66 -10.50 -16.27
C PHE A 181 -1.63 -10.11 -17.74
N GLU A 182 -1.37 -11.10 -18.59
CA GLU A 182 -1.28 -10.92 -20.04
C GLU A 182 -2.67 -10.75 -20.69
N GLU A 183 -2.74 -9.92 -21.72
CA GLU A 183 -3.95 -9.63 -22.50
C GLU A 183 -3.75 -9.78 -24.02
N HIS A 184 -2.50 -9.87 -24.47
CA HIS A 184 -2.16 -10.08 -25.87
C HIS A 184 -2.27 -11.59 -26.22
N ASP A 185 -2.74 -11.86 -27.44
CA ASP A 185 -2.75 -13.20 -28.04
C ASP A 185 -1.77 -13.19 -29.19
N GLU A 186 -0.64 -13.87 -29.00
CA GLU A 186 0.44 -13.89 -29.98
C GLU A 186 0.22 -14.96 -31.06
N ASP A 187 -0.73 -15.87 -30.89
CA ASP A 187 -1.05 -16.90 -31.89
C ASP A 187 -1.92 -16.34 -33.01
N LEU A 188 -1.36 -15.37 -33.73
CA LEU A 188 -2.06 -14.57 -34.73
C LEU A 188 -2.65 -15.42 -35.85
N ASN A 189 -2.08 -16.61 -36.09
CA ASN A 189 -2.54 -17.54 -37.10
C ASN A 189 -3.28 -18.78 -36.56
N GLY A 190 -3.39 -18.94 -35.24
CA GLY A 190 -4.18 -19.98 -34.58
C GLY A 190 -3.64 -21.40 -34.71
N ASN A 191 -2.33 -21.57 -34.96
CA ASN A 191 -1.71 -22.89 -35.10
C ASN A 191 -1.12 -23.43 -33.78
N GLY A 192 -1.15 -22.62 -32.71
CA GLY A 192 -0.66 -22.99 -31.38
C GLY A 192 0.87 -23.14 -31.30
N LYS A 193 1.61 -22.49 -32.20
CA LYS A 193 3.07 -22.50 -32.23
C LYS A 193 3.60 -21.08 -32.43
N LEU A 194 4.56 -20.70 -31.60
CA LEU A 194 5.28 -19.43 -31.78
C LEU A 194 5.94 -19.36 -33.16
N ASN A 195 5.53 -18.39 -33.97
CA ASN A 195 6.08 -18.15 -35.30
C ASN A 195 6.81 -16.80 -35.38
N ALA A 196 7.54 -16.61 -36.49
CA ALA A 196 8.34 -15.42 -36.68
C ALA A 196 7.44 -14.17 -36.69
N GLY A 197 7.69 -13.25 -35.77
CA GLY A 197 6.93 -12.00 -35.61
C GLY A 197 5.71 -12.10 -34.69
N GLU A 198 5.45 -13.26 -34.07
CA GLU A 198 4.36 -13.44 -33.10
C GLU A 198 4.76 -13.08 -31.68
N ASP A 199 5.97 -13.48 -31.25
CA ASP A 199 6.57 -13.14 -29.95
C ASP A 199 6.86 -11.65 -29.88
N ASP A 200 5.94 -10.78 -29.48
CA ASP A 200 6.06 -9.33 -29.68
C ASP A 200 6.91 -8.63 -28.60
N ASP A 201 7.14 -9.28 -27.46
CA ASP A 201 7.94 -8.78 -26.34
C ASP A 201 9.20 -9.60 -26.00
N LEU A 202 9.51 -10.64 -26.79
CA LEU A 202 10.78 -11.39 -26.82
C LEU A 202 11.08 -12.27 -25.60
N ASP A 203 10.05 -12.81 -24.95
CA ASP A 203 10.23 -13.74 -23.84
C ASP A 203 10.30 -15.22 -24.29
N GLY A 204 9.93 -15.51 -25.54
CA GLY A 204 9.94 -16.84 -26.15
C GLY A 204 8.76 -17.73 -25.80
N ILE A 205 7.73 -17.19 -25.16
CA ILE A 205 6.45 -17.84 -24.92
C ILE A 205 5.49 -17.45 -26.04
N LEU A 206 4.52 -18.33 -26.33
CA LEU A 206 3.38 -17.96 -27.17
C LEU A 206 2.30 -17.43 -26.23
N ASP A 207 2.30 -16.11 -26.02
CA ASP A 207 1.42 -15.50 -25.04
C ASP A 207 -0.05 -15.71 -25.40
N LYS A 208 -0.80 -16.10 -24.38
CA LYS A 208 -2.26 -16.21 -24.43
C LYS A 208 -2.85 -15.26 -23.40
N PRO A 209 -3.92 -14.55 -23.77
CA PRO A 209 -4.54 -13.63 -22.84
C PRO A 209 -5.12 -14.39 -21.65
N ASN A 210 -4.99 -13.81 -20.47
CA ASN A 210 -5.48 -14.40 -19.23
C ASN A 210 -7.01 -14.22 -19.07
N TRP A 211 -7.78 -14.63 -20.07
CA TRP A 211 -9.23 -14.49 -20.13
C TRP A 211 -10.00 -15.65 -19.52
N LYS A 212 -11.16 -15.34 -18.94
CA LYS A 212 -12.15 -16.30 -18.45
C LYS A 212 -12.56 -17.25 -19.58
N PRO A 213 -12.84 -18.54 -19.27
CA PRO A 213 -13.32 -19.49 -20.26
C PRO A 213 -14.51 -18.93 -21.07
N GLY A 214 -14.50 -19.14 -22.39
CA GLY A 214 -15.57 -18.69 -23.29
C GLY A 214 -15.42 -17.28 -23.85
N VAL A 215 -14.43 -16.50 -23.40
CA VAL A 215 -14.09 -15.22 -24.03
C VAL A 215 -13.18 -15.48 -25.24
N ALA A 216 -13.73 -15.35 -26.45
CA ALA A 216 -13.02 -15.57 -27.71
C ALA A 216 -12.82 -14.28 -28.53
N LYS A 217 -13.02 -13.11 -27.91
CA LYS A 217 -12.88 -11.80 -28.57
C LYS A 217 -11.41 -11.37 -28.55
N LYS A 218 -10.96 -10.69 -29.62
CA LYS A 218 -9.67 -10.01 -29.63
C LYS A 218 -9.74 -8.76 -28.76
N VAL A 219 -8.62 -8.35 -28.18
CA VAL A 219 -8.52 -7.09 -27.39
C VAL A 219 -9.07 -5.89 -28.17
N ALA A 220 -8.76 -5.80 -29.47
CA ALA A 220 -9.23 -4.72 -30.34
C ALA A 220 -10.77 -4.64 -30.50
N ASP A 221 -11.48 -5.75 -30.21
CA ASP A 221 -12.94 -5.84 -30.32
C ASP A 221 -13.66 -5.64 -28.97
N MET A 222 -12.90 -5.36 -27.90
CA MET A 222 -13.41 -5.23 -26.54
C MET A 222 -13.13 -3.83 -25.99
N ASN A 223 -14.14 -3.23 -25.35
CA ASN A 223 -13.89 -2.02 -24.55
C ASN A 223 -13.19 -2.37 -23.21
N LEU A 224 -12.72 -1.35 -22.48
CA LEU A 224 -11.98 -1.55 -21.23
C LEU A 224 -12.79 -2.30 -20.15
N ALA A 225 -14.10 -2.08 -20.06
CA ALA A 225 -14.97 -2.76 -19.10
C ALA A 225 -15.19 -4.23 -19.48
N GLU A 226 -15.33 -4.54 -20.77
CA GLU A 226 -15.38 -5.92 -21.26
C GLU A 226 -14.07 -6.66 -20.96
N ARG A 227 -12.91 -6.00 -21.16
CA ARG A 227 -11.59 -6.55 -20.84
C ARG A 227 -11.44 -6.81 -19.33
N ALA A 228 -11.84 -5.85 -18.50
CA ALA A 228 -11.85 -6.01 -17.04
C ALA A 228 -12.74 -7.16 -16.57
N ASP A 229 -13.94 -7.30 -17.14
CA ASP A 229 -14.86 -8.42 -16.84
C ASP A 229 -14.29 -9.78 -17.27
N ALA A 230 -13.53 -9.81 -18.37
CA ALA A 230 -12.93 -11.01 -18.93
C ALA A 230 -11.67 -11.48 -18.19
N LEU A 231 -10.95 -10.60 -17.50
CA LEU A 231 -9.68 -10.94 -16.85
C LEU A 231 -9.85 -12.01 -15.75
N LEU A 232 -9.05 -13.08 -15.83
CA LEU A 232 -8.88 -14.06 -14.76
C LEU A 232 -7.88 -13.50 -13.75
N THR A 233 -8.31 -13.35 -12.51
CA THR A 233 -7.48 -12.84 -11.41
C THR A 233 -7.05 -13.92 -10.43
N PHE A 234 -7.64 -15.12 -10.54
CA PHE A 234 -7.46 -16.24 -9.63
C PHE A 234 -6.80 -17.46 -10.29
N TRP A 235 -6.54 -17.40 -11.59
CA TRP A 235 -5.83 -18.43 -12.34
C TRP A 235 -4.86 -17.75 -13.29
N GLU A 236 -3.64 -18.24 -13.32
CA GLU A 236 -2.60 -17.78 -14.23
C GLU A 236 -2.30 -18.88 -15.25
N ARG A 237 -2.60 -18.59 -16.52
CA ARG A 237 -2.58 -19.57 -17.61
C ARG A 237 -1.19 -20.03 -18.02
N GLU A 238 -0.20 -19.15 -17.96
CA GLU A 238 1.16 -19.39 -18.43
C GLU A 238 1.85 -20.50 -17.62
N THR A 239 1.57 -20.58 -16.33
CA THR A 239 2.19 -21.49 -15.35
C THR A 239 1.21 -22.48 -14.71
N HIS A 240 -0.06 -22.46 -15.15
CA HIS A 240 -1.15 -23.25 -14.57
C HIS A 240 -1.27 -23.11 -13.05
N THR A 241 -1.29 -21.86 -12.57
CA THR A 241 -1.25 -21.55 -11.13
C THR A 241 -2.58 -20.98 -10.64
N LEU A 242 -3.20 -21.66 -9.66
CA LEU A 242 -4.32 -21.11 -8.91
C LEU A 242 -3.81 -20.11 -7.87
N ILE A 243 -4.47 -18.96 -7.76
CA ILE A 243 -4.15 -17.89 -6.81
C ILE A 243 -5.37 -17.69 -5.89
N ALA A 244 -5.18 -17.95 -4.61
CA ALA A 244 -6.15 -17.67 -3.55
C ALA A 244 -5.59 -16.63 -2.59
N ARG A 245 -6.44 -15.78 -2.00
CA ARG A 245 -6.02 -14.74 -1.06
C ARG A 245 -6.83 -14.83 0.23
N PRO A 246 -6.20 -14.84 1.42
CA PRO A 246 -6.94 -14.69 2.67
C PRO A 246 -7.79 -13.42 2.62
N LEU A 247 -9.09 -13.52 2.92
CA LEU A 247 -9.98 -12.36 2.92
C LEU A 247 -9.68 -11.43 4.12
N VAL A 248 -9.26 -12.05 5.22
CA VAL A 248 -8.76 -11.41 6.44
C VAL A 248 -7.42 -12.04 6.83
N PRO A 249 -6.55 -11.32 7.56
CA PRO A 249 -5.29 -11.88 8.01
C PRO A 249 -5.46 -13.11 8.91
N LEU A 250 -4.65 -14.13 8.61
CA LEU A 250 -4.54 -15.32 9.45
C LEU A 250 -3.94 -14.97 10.83
N ARG A 251 -4.09 -15.87 11.81
CA ARG A 251 -3.36 -15.75 13.09
C ARG A 251 -1.85 -15.94 12.89
N GLU A 252 -1.05 -15.15 13.58
CA GLU A 252 0.40 -15.35 13.67
C GLU A 252 0.75 -16.64 14.43
N ARG A 253 1.97 -17.17 14.25
CA ARG A 253 2.49 -18.37 14.93
C ARG A 253 1.56 -19.58 14.89
N THR A 254 0.81 -19.74 13.81
CA THR A 254 -0.25 -20.75 13.67
C THR A 254 0.01 -21.61 12.45
N THR A 255 -0.06 -22.93 12.62
CA THR A 255 0.00 -23.89 11.52
C THR A 255 -1.39 -24.07 10.90
N TYR A 256 -1.47 -23.85 9.60
CA TYR A 256 -2.65 -24.08 8.78
C TYR A 256 -2.43 -25.27 7.85
N ALA A 257 -3.50 -26.01 7.60
CA ALA A 257 -3.56 -26.96 6.51
C ALA A 257 -4.33 -26.34 5.34
N VAL A 258 -3.74 -26.40 4.15
CA VAL A 258 -4.47 -26.13 2.90
C VAL A 258 -4.94 -27.46 2.33
N VAL A 259 -6.23 -27.55 2.00
CA VAL A 259 -6.88 -28.77 1.53
C VAL A 259 -7.51 -28.51 0.17
N ILE A 260 -6.99 -29.18 -0.85
CA ILE A 260 -7.63 -29.30 -2.17
C ILE A 260 -8.53 -30.53 -2.11
N THR A 261 -9.81 -30.35 -2.41
CA THR A 261 -10.78 -31.45 -2.42
C THR A 261 -10.88 -32.10 -3.79
N ARG A 262 -11.43 -33.31 -3.84
CA ARG A 262 -11.80 -33.99 -5.08
C ARG A 262 -12.96 -33.32 -5.84
N ARG A 263 -13.48 -32.19 -5.34
CA ARG A 263 -14.45 -31.36 -6.05
C ARG A 263 -13.78 -30.50 -7.13
N LEU A 264 -12.47 -30.25 -7.01
CA LEU A 264 -11.68 -29.62 -8.07
C LEU A 264 -11.30 -30.68 -9.10
N ARG A 265 -11.65 -30.43 -10.37
CA ARG A 265 -11.45 -31.38 -11.46
C ARG A 265 -10.53 -30.82 -12.53
N GLY A 266 -9.85 -31.70 -13.24
CA GLY A 266 -9.20 -31.39 -14.50
C GLY A 266 -10.22 -31.19 -15.63
N MET A 267 -9.74 -30.78 -16.80
CA MET A 267 -10.58 -30.59 -17.99
C MET A 267 -11.27 -31.88 -18.49
N ASP A 268 -10.77 -33.05 -18.08
CA ASP A 268 -11.38 -34.36 -18.37
C ASP A 268 -12.52 -34.76 -17.40
N GLY A 269 -12.82 -33.90 -16.41
CA GLY A 269 -13.83 -34.14 -15.40
C GLY A 269 -13.40 -35.07 -14.25
N THR A 270 -12.16 -35.56 -14.26
CA THR A 270 -11.61 -36.33 -13.14
C THR A 270 -11.08 -35.41 -12.04
N PRO A 271 -11.16 -35.78 -10.75
CA PRO A 271 -10.60 -34.94 -9.70
C PRO A 271 -9.08 -34.81 -9.83
N VAL A 272 -8.56 -33.62 -9.51
CA VAL A 272 -7.11 -33.40 -9.45
C VAL A 272 -6.45 -34.34 -8.41
N GLY A 273 -5.16 -34.61 -8.59
CA GLY A 273 -4.41 -35.59 -7.79
C GLY A 273 -3.23 -35.01 -7.02
N SER A 274 -2.65 -35.85 -6.16
CA SER A 274 -1.37 -35.57 -5.49
C SER A 274 -0.21 -36.09 -6.33
N PRO A 275 0.93 -35.37 -6.37
CA PRO A 275 2.16 -35.87 -6.99
C PRO A 275 2.82 -37.01 -6.18
N PHE A 276 2.29 -37.33 -5.00
CA PHE A 276 2.79 -38.39 -4.12
C PHE A 276 1.85 -39.61 -4.10
N LYS A 277 2.33 -40.71 -3.50
CA LYS A 277 1.51 -41.92 -3.25
C LYS A 277 0.39 -41.69 -2.23
N SER A 278 0.60 -40.74 -1.32
CA SER A 278 -0.38 -40.22 -0.36
C SER A 278 -0.93 -38.88 -0.83
N VAL A 279 -2.03 -38.41 -0.25
CA VAL A 279 -2.60 -37.08 -0.56
C VAL A 279 -1.74 -35.90 -0.07
N ASN A 280 -0.60 -36.15 0.57
CA ASN A 280 0.31 -35.15 1.10
C ASN A 280 1.75 -35.67 1.13
N HIS A 281 2.73 -34.76 1.26
CA HIS A 281 4.12 -35.14 1.48
C HIS A 281 4.31 -35.73 2.88
N LEU A 282 5.01 -36.87 3.00
CA LEU A 282 5.16 -37.60 4.27
C LEU A 282 5.82 -36.78 5.38
N GLY A 283 6.71 -35.84 5.01
CA GLY A 283 7.33 -34.90 5.95
C GLY A 283 6.37 -33.95 6.66
N GLN A 284 5.11 -33.87 6.23
CA GLN A 284 4.06 -33.03 6.84
C GLN A 284 2.99 -33.83 7.58
N ASN A 285 3.12 -35.16 7.69
CA ASN A 285 2.09 -36.02 8.32
C ASN A 285 1.75 -35.55 9.74
N ALA A 286 2.76 -35.26 10.56
CA ALA A 286 2.55 -34.82 11.94
C ALA A 286 1.75 -33.52 12.05
N ALA A 287 2.00 -32.55 11.16
CA ALA A 287 1.29 -31.27 11.13
C ALA A 287 -0.15 -31.41 10.62
N LEU A 288 -0.41 -32.36 9.72
CA LEU A 288 -1.73 -32.59 9.12
C LEU A 288 -2.61 -33.57 9.90
N GLU A 289 -2.05 -34.36 10.82
CA GLU A 289 -2.81 -35.35 11.60
C GLU A 289 -4.07 -34.79 12.30
N PRO A 290 -4.07 -33.56 12.86
CA PRO A 290 -5.26 -32.98 13.46
C PRO A 290 -6.46 -32.88 12.50
N LEU A 291 -6.25 -32.81 11.17
CA LEU A 291 -7.33 -32.76 10.18
C LEU A 291 -8.31 -33.92 10.31
N LYS A 292 -7.84 -35.14 10.63
CA LYS A 292 -8.72 -36.31 10.79
C LYS A 292 -9.79 -36.06 11.84
N LYS A 293 -9.37 -35.50 12.98
CA LYS A 293 -10.27 -35.15 14.09
C LYS A 293 -11.16 -33.97 13.71
N ILE A 294 -10.59 -32.92 13.11
CA ILE A 294 -11.32 -31.72 12.71
C ILE A 294 -12.47 -32.10 11.76
N LEU A 295 -12.17 -32.80 10.68
CA LEU A 295 -13.17 -33.19 9.67
C LEU A 295 -14.25 -34.11 10.26
N ALA A 296 -13.88 -35.04 11.14
CA ALA A 296 -14.84 -35.91 11.82
C ALA A 296 -15.79 -35.16 12.78
N GLN A 297 -15.36 -34.02 13.32
CA GLN A 297 -16.11 -33.22 14.31
C GLN A 297 -16.79 -31.99 13.71
N ALA A 298 -16.51 -31.65 12.45
CA ALA A 298 -16.93 -30.40 11.83
C ALA A 298 -18.42 -30.35 11.43
N GLY A 299 -19.16 -31.47 11.53
CA GLY A 299 -20.56 -31.52 11.11
C GLY A 299 -20.73 -31.12 9.64
N THR A 300 -21.56 -30.12 9.37
CA THR A 300 -21.85 -29.63 8.01
C THR A 300 -20.92 -28.50 7.55
N THR A 301 -20.00 -28.01 8.38
CA THR A 301 -19.13 -26.86 8.05
C THR A 301 -18.39 -27.05 6.73
N TYR A 302 -17.85 -28.26 6.48
CA TYR A 302 -17.14 -28.60 5.24
C TYR A 302 -18.00 -29.41 4.24
N GLY A 303 -19.32 -29.40 4.41
CA GLY A 303 -20.25 -30.22 3.61
C GLY A 303 -20.02 -31.71 3.75
N GLY A 304 -19.68 -32.18 4.95
CA GLY A 304 -19.40 -33.60 5.21
C GLY A 304 -18.07 -34.10 4.61
N LEU A 305 -17.12 -33.21 4.32
CA LEU A 305 -15.80 -33.58 3.82
C LEU A 305 -15.11 -34.59 4.75
N THR A 306 -14.66 -35.70 4.18
CA THR A 306 -13.86 -36.74 4.84
C THR A 306 -12.44 -36.77 4.25
N THR A 307 -11.51 -37.47 4.92
CA THR A 307 -10.14 -37.63 4.40
C THR A 307 -10.08 -38.31 3.03
N ASP A 308 -11.03 -39.19 2.73
CA ASP A 308 -11.13 -39.86 1.43
C ASP A 308 -11.60 -38.93 0.31
N GLN A 309 -12.04 -37.72 0.62
CA GLN A 309 -12.43 -36.70 -0.35
C GLN A 309 -11.35 -35.63 -0.57
N ILE A 310 -10.19 -35.78 0.06
CA ILE A 310 -9.02 -34.94 -0.16
C ILE A 310 -8.32 -35.39 -1.45
N ALA A 311 -8.00 -34.42 -2.30
CA ALA A 311 -7.16 -34.60 -3.48
C ALA A 311 -5.68 -34.33 -3.14
N PHE A 312 -5.43 -33.23 -2.44
CA PHE A 312 -4.10 -32.87 -1.96
C PHE A 312 -4.20 -32.04 -0.67
N ALA A 313 -3.24 -32.20 0.25
CA ALA A 313 -3.12 -31.35 1.44
C ALA A 313 -1.66 -31.06 1.78
N TRP A 314 -1.38 -29.85 2.28
CA TRP A 314 -0.08 -29.47 2.83
C TRP A 314 -0.25 -28.50 4.00
N SER A 315 0.81 -28.33 4.80
CA SER A 315 0.82 -27.36 5.90
C SER A 315 1.70 -26.15 5.60
N PHE A 316 1.37 -25.02 6.21
CA PHE A 316 2.29 -23.90 6.39
C PHE A 316 2.10 -23.27 7.77
N THR A 317 3.15 -22.69 8.33
CA THR A 317 3.13 -22.02 9.63
C THR A 317 3.39 -20.53 9.46
N THR A 318 2.49 -19.70 9.96
CA THR A 318 2.65 -18.24 9.97
C THR A 318 3.73 -17.81 10.97
N GLY A 319 4.48 -16.75 10.66
CA GLY A 319 5.57 -16.23 11.48
C GLY A 319 5.11 -15.38 12.67
N SER A 320 6.06 -14.74 13.32
CA SER A 320 5.84 -13.66 14.30
C SER A 320 5.64 -12.33 13.56
N ILE A 321 4.42 -11.79 13.58
CA ILE A 321 4.05 -10.62 12.79
C ILE A 321 3.92 -9.39 13.68
N GLU A 322 3.11 -9.46 14.73
CA GLU A 322 2.81 -8.31 15.59
C GLU A 322 3.76 -8.21 16.79
N THR A 323 4.36 -9.34 17.18
CA THR A 323 5.10 -9.45 18.45
C THR A 323 6.25 -8.46 18.56
N GLY A 324 6.89 -8.09 17.46
CA GLY A 324 8.00 -7.14 17.48
C GLY A 324 7.57 -5.72 17.84
N LEU A 325 6.47 -5.21 17.25
CA LEU A 325 5.94 -3.89 17.60
C LEU A 325 5.33 -3.91 19.02
N ARG A 326 4.66 -5.01 19.39
CA ARG A 326 4.14 -5.21 20.76
C ARG A 326 5.26 -5.20 21.80
N ALA A 327 6.40 -5.84 21.51
CA ALA A 327 7.57 -5.84 22.39
C ALA A 327 8.20 -4.45 22.53
N ALA A 328 8.30 -3.67 21.43
CA ALA A 328 8.76 -2.29 21.48
C ALA A 328 7.83 -1.42 22.35
N ARG A 329 6.50 -1.54 22.16
CA ARG A 329 5.51 -0.87 23.00
C ARG A 329 5.67 -1.25 24.48
N GLN A 330 5.68 -2.54 24.79
CA GLN A 330 5.89 -3.05 26.16
C GLN A 330 7.19 -2.53 26.77
N GLY A 331 8.24 -2.38 25.97
CA GLY A 331 9.52 -1.81 26.38
C GLY A 331 9.41 -0.38 26.90
N LEU A 332 8.61 0.48 26.25
CA LEU A 332 8.33 1.84 26.73
C LEU A 332 7.68 1.83 28.13
N TYR A 333 6.94 0.77 28.47
CA TYR A 333 6.30 0.57 29.78
C TYR A 333 7.13 -0.31 30.74
N GLY A 334 8.40 -0.59 30.43
CA GLY A 334 9.32 -1.29 31.32
C GLY A 334 9.15 -2.81 31.34
N GLN A 335 8.55 -3.39 30.29
CA GLN A 335 8.21 -4.80 30.19
C GLN A 335 8.97 -5.50 29.05
N GLY A 336 9.04 -6.83 29.11
CA GLY A 336 9.60 -7.67 28.05
C GLY A 336 11.10 -7.49 27.79
N ALA A 337 11.56 -7.97 26.63
CA ALA A 337 12.96 -7.89 26.20
C ALA A 337 13.45 -6.44 26.04
N GLN A 338 12.53 -5.53 25.71
CA GLN A 338 12.82 -4.11 25.46
C GLN A 338 12.61 -3.20 26.67
N LYS A 339 12.49 -3.74 27.90
CA LYS A 339 12.26 -2.95 29.13
C LYS A 339 13.24 -1.80 29.39
N HIS A 340 14.41 -1.83 28.76
CA HIS A 340 15.40 -0.76 28.88
C HIS A 340 14.90 0.57 28.28
N LEU A 341 13.97 0.54 27.33
CA LEU A 341 13.43 1.73 26.67
C LEU A 341 12.71 2.67 27.66
N GLN A 342 12.03 2.14 28.68
CA GLN A 342 11.35 2.96 29.69
C GLN A 342 12.27 3.99 30.36
N ASN A 343 13.49 3.57 30.70
CA ASN A 343 14.47 4.39 31.41
C ASN A 343 15.27 5.28 30.44
N ALA A 344 15.56 4.79 29.24
CA ALA A 344 16.28 5.55 28.22
C ALA A 344 15.42 6.67 27.61
N TYR A 345 14.11 6.46 27.54
CA TYR A 345 13.14 7.38 26.94
C TYR A 345 12.00 7.67 27.92
N PRO A 346 12.24 8.50 28.96
CA PRO A 346 11.16 8.91 29.86
C PRO A 346 10.07 9.67 29.11
N PRO A 347 8.81 9.67 29.61
CA PRO A 347 7.68 10.32 28.94
C PRO A 347 7.69 11.82 29.21
N GLU A 348 8.68 12.50 28.65
CA GLU A 348 8.95 13.92 28.84
C GLU A 348 9.16 14.58 27.49
N ILE A 349 8.73 15.84 27.37
CA ILE A 349 9.15 16.66 26.25
C ILE A 349 10.63 17.00 26.40
N GLU A 350 11.34 17.09 25.29
CA GLU A 350 12.72 17.55 25.26
C GLU A 350 12.77 19.08 25.39
N LYS A 351 11.88 19.80 24.68
CA LYS A 351 11.78 21.28 24.74
C LYS A 351 10.46 21.78 24.15
N LEU A 352 9.98 22.90 24.67
CA LEU A 352 9.07 23.81 23.95
C LEU A 352 9.90 24.83 23.19
N LEU A 353 9.49 25.15 21.97
CA LEU A 353 10.19 26.10 21.11
C LEU A 353 9.65 27.50 21.34
N PRO A 354 10.50 28.52 21.58
CA PRO A 354 10.06 29.90 21.60
C PRO A 354 9.54 30.29 20.20
N LEU A 355 8.47 31.07 20.12
CA LEU A 355 7.83 31.49 18.88
C LEU A 355 8.03 32.99 18.59
N PHE A 356 8.24 33.78 19.64
CA PHE A 356 8.62 35.20 19.54
C PHE A 356 10.14 35.37 19.66
N ASP A 357 10.67 36.39 18.99
CA ASP A 357 12.09 36.72 19.05
C ASP A 357 12.48 37.31 20.41
N ASP A 358 11.63 38.19 20.94
CA ASP A 358 11.74 38.77 22.28
C ASP A 358 10.53 38.38 23.16
N LYS A 359 9.51 39.26 23.22
CA LYS A 359 8.27 39.06 23.97
C LYS A 359 7.05 39.38 23.11
N PRO A 360 5.92 38.68 23.31
CA PRO A 360 4.68 39.00 22.60
C PRO A 360 4.16 40.40 22.94
N ALA A 361 3.48 41.02 21.98
CA ALA A 361 2.81 42.30 22.18
C ALA A 361 1.45 42.15 22.89
N LYS A 362 0.80 40.99 22.74
CA LYS A 362 -0.53 40.70 23.30
C LYS A 362 -0.38 39.99 24.64
N THR A 363 -1.23 40.34 25.60
CA THR A 363 -1.18 39.82 26.97
C THR A 363 -1.65 38.37 27.12
N TYR A 364 -2.36 37.85 26.11
CA TYR A 364 -2.85 36.47 26.05
C TYR A 364 -1.96 35.55 25.20
N GLU A 365 -0.74 36.00 24.89
CA GLU A 365 0.31 35.22 24.23
C GLU A 365 1.50 35.11 25.17
N SER A 366 2.29 34.05 25.01
CA SER A 366 3.54 33.85 25.75
C SER A 366 4.72 33.75 24.78
N LYS A 367 5.93 33.62 25.32
CA LYS A 367 7.12 33.34 24.49
C LYS A 367 6.97 32.03 23.68
N TYR A 368 6.14 31.09 24.13
CA TYR A 368 5.97 29.75 23.54
C TYR A 368 4.62 29.55 22.84
N THR A 369 3.70 30.51 22.94
CA THR A 369 2.35 30.38 22.39
C THR A 369 1.97 31.58 21.53
N ILE A 370 1.50 31.32 20.31
CA ILE A 370 0.96 32.31 19.39
C ILE A 370 -0.55 32.14 19.27
N SER A 371 -1.29 33.24 19.33
CA SER A 371 -2.76 33.21 19.32
C SER A 371 -3.31 32.85 17.94
N GLY A 372 -4.51 32.26 17.89
CA GLY A 372 -5.18 31.99 16.61
C GLY A 372 -5.39 33.26 15.76
N GLU A 373 -5.63 34.41 16.39
CA GLU A 373 -5.78 35.71 15.72
C GLU A 373 -4.46 36.24 15.13
N THR A 374 -3.34 36.08 15.85
CA THR A 374 -2.01 36.45 15.30
C THR A 374 -1.64 35.49 14.17
N PHE A 375 -1.92 34.20 14.33
CA PHE A 375 -1.65 33.20 13.32
C PHE A 375 -2.51 33.42 12.04
N ASP A 376 -3.78 33.80 12.16
CA ASP A 376 -4.63 34.20 11.02
C ASP A 376 -4.04 35.37 10.22
N LEU A 377 -3.52 36.39 10.92
CA LEU A 377 -2.84 37.51 10.28
C LEU A 377 -1.61 37.04 9.48
N VAL A 378 -0.79 36.18 10.08
CA VAL A 378 0.40 35.62 9.43
C VAL A 378 0.00 34.79 8.22
N ALA A 379 -0.96 33.88 8.37
CA ALA A 379 -1.46 33.04 7.29
C ALA A 379 -1.95 33.89 6.10
N LYS A 380 -2.70 34.98 6.37
CA LYS A 380 -3.15 35.92 5.33
C LYS A 380 -2.00 36.62 4.63
N LEU A 381 -0.96 37.04 5.37
CA LEU A 381 0.23 37.68 4.77
C LEU A 381 1.00 36.70 3.89
N VAL A 382 1.22 35.48 4.36
CA VAL A 382 1.90 34.41 3.63
C VAL A 382 1.12 34.02 2.36
N ALA A 383 -0.21 33.88 2.46
CA ALA A 383 -1.07 33.61 1.32
C ALA A 383 -1.11 34.79 0.33
N ASN A 384 -1.11 36.03 0.82
CA ASN A 384 -1.05 37.24 -0.03
C ASN A 384 0.29 37.40 -0.74
N ALA A 385 1.38 36.95 -0.11
CA ALA A 385 2.70 36.91 -0.72
C ALA A 385 2.85 35.79 -1.77
N GLY A 386 1.83 34.93 -1.93
CA GLY A 386 1.82 33.84 -2.90
C GLY A 386 2.62 32.61 -2.49
N VAL A 387 3.02 32.52 -1.21
CA VAL A 387 3.75 31.36 -0.66
C VAL A 387 2.82 30.16 -0.49
N VAL A 388 1.55 30.39 -0.19
CA VAL A 388 0.50 29.36 -0.11
C VAL A 388 -0.76 29.76 -0.89
N GLY A 389 -1.53 28.78 -1.36
CA GLY A 389 -2.78 29.01 -2.08
C GLY A 389 -3.87 29.63 -1.20
N LYS A 390 -4.70 30.51 -1.78
CA LYS A 390 -5.77 31.24 -1.05
C LYS A 390 -7.11 30.48 -0.92
N GLY A 391 -7.28 29.35 -1.63
CA GLY A 391 -8.55 28.63 -1.70
C GLY A 391 -9.65 29.40 -2.44
N GLY A 392 -10.87 28.85 -2.44
CA GLY A 392 -12.08 29.54 -2.93
C GLY A 392 -12.71 30.47 -1.88
N PRO A 393 -13.63 31.38 -2.28
CA PRO A 393 -14.22 32.36 -1.36
C PRO A 393 -14.97 31.76 -0.16
N GLU A 394 -15.79 30.74 -0.37
CA GLU A 394 -16.55 30.10 0.71
C GLU A 394 -15.63 29.23 1.58
N GLN A 395 -14.68 28.51 0.98
CA GLN A 395 -13.63 27.79 1.71
C GLN A 395 -12.86 28.73 2.65
N GLN A 396 -12.37 29.86 2.12
CA GLN A 396 -11.64 30.85 2.91
C GLN A 396 -12.52 31.42 4.03
N LYS A 397 -13.78 31.76 3.75
CA LYS A 397 -14.71 32.26 4.76
C LYS A 397 -14.94 31.26 5.89
N ARG A 398 -15.13 29.97 5.58
CA ARG A 398 -15.32 28.91 6.59
C ARG A 398 -14.05 28.71 7.41
N TYR A 399 -12.88 28.74 6.77
CA TYR A 399 -11.58 28.65 7.41
C TYR A 399 -11.37 29.79 8.43
N GLU A 400 -11.55 31.04 8.00
CA GLU A 400 -11.40 32.22 8.86
C GLU A 400 -12.41 32.24 10.02
N GLN A 401 -13.62 31.73 9.81
CA GLN A 401 -14.61 31.57 10.88
C GLN A 401 -14.19 30.51 11.89
N ALA A 402 -13.66 29.38 11.44
CA ALA A 402 -13.22 28.28 12.30
C ALA A 402 -11.94 28.64 13.07
N LEU A 403 -11.02 29.44 12.51
CA LEU A 403 -9.80 29.87 13.20
C LEU A 403 -10.07 30.63 14.50
N LYS A 404 -11.21 31.30 14.62
CA LYS A 404 -11.63 32.03 15.83
C LYS A 404 -11.88 31.15 17.05
N TYR A 405 -11.91 29.83 16.87
CA TYR A 405 -12.03 28.86 17.96
C TYR A 405 -10.67 28.38 18.46
N VAL A 406 -9.57 28.71 17.78
CA VAL A 406 -8.21 28.34 18.18
C VAL A 406 -7.70 29.34 19.21
N GLY A 407 -7.35 28.85 20.39
CA GLY A 407 -6.76 29.66 21.46
C GLY A 407 -5.32 30.01 21.14
N TYR A 408 -4.49 28.99 20.91
CA TYR A 408 -3.09 29.18 20.60
C TYR A 408 -2.45 27.96 19.94
N HIS A 409 -1.29 28.20 19.33
CA HIS A 409 -0.40 27.20 18.76
C HIS A 409 0.88 27.10 19.59
N ALA A 410 1.41 25.89 19.74
CA ALA A 410 2.67 25.60 20.42
C ALA A 410 3.49 24.57 19.62
N PHE A 411 4.81 24.66 19.69
CA PHE A 411 5.73 23.76 19.03
C PHE A 411 6.74 23.21 20.03
N GLY A 412 7.19 21.98 19.81
CA GLY A 412 8.17 21.35 20.68
C GLY A 412 8.81 20.11 20.08
N THR A 413 9.66 19.48 20.88
CA THR A 413 10.24 18.18 20.56
C THR A 413 10.14 17.23 21.75
N TYR A 414 10.15 15.93 21.49
CA TYR A 414 10.34 14.87 22.50
C TYR A 414 11.34 13.84 21.98
N LYS A 415 11.91 13.04 22.89
CA LYS A 415 12.80 11.94 22.51
C LYS A 415 12.04 10.65 22.29
N SER A 416 12.27 10.02 21.14
CA SER A 416 11.76 8.69 20.79
C SER A 416 12.93 7.72 20.54
N PRO A 417 12.80 6.43 20.89
CA PRO A 417 13.78 5.42 20.50
C PRO A 417 13.78 5.17 18.99
N GLN A 418 14.95 5.23 18.37
CA GLN A 418 15.17 4.69 17.02
C GLN A 418 15.86 3.33 17.12
N LEU A 419 15.30 2.31 16.45
CA LEU A 419 15.70 0.91 16.60
C LEU A 419 16.44 0.32 15.37
N PHE A 420 16.75 1.16 14.39
CA PHE A 420 17.71 0.84 13.33
C PHE A 420 18.76 1.96 13.18
N GLU A 421 19.96 1.59 12.73
CA GLU A 421 21.03 2.54 12.48
C GLU A 421 20.83 3.28 11.15
N LEU A 422 21.25 4.54 11.09
CA LEU A 422 21.30 5.31 9.83
C LEU A 422 22.67 5.27 9.17
N LYS A 423 23.71 5.05 9.97
CA LYS A 423 25.10 5.14 9.56
C LYS A 423 25.85 3.91 10.02
N ASP A 424 26.85 3.50 9.24
CA ASP A 424 27.80 2.51 9.67
C ASP A 424 28.76 3.06 10.74
N LYS A 425 29.64 2.18 11.22
CA LYS A 425 30.67 2.50 12.23
C LYS A 425 31.66 3.60 11.79
N ASP A 426 31.78 3.85 10.49
CA ASP A 426 32.68 4.84 9.91
C ASP A 426 31.95 6.18 9.64
N GLY A 427 30.66 6.27 10.03
CA GLY A 427 29.83 7.46 9.93
C GLY A 427 29.19 7.66 8.55
N LYS A 428 29.29 6.69 7.64
CA LYS A 428 28.68 6.73 6.31
C LYS A 428 27.24 6.23 6.37
N PHE A 429 26.34 6.86 5.61
CA PHE A 429 24.95 6.41 5.55
C PHE A 429 24.84 4.98 5.01
N LEU A 430 23.99 4.19 5.66
CA LEU A 430 23.65 2.84 5.22
C LEU A 430 22.74 2.91 3.98
N GLY A 431 22.74 1.85 3.16
CA GLY A 431 21.69 1.68 2.16
C GLY A 431 20.36 1.29 2.83
N TYR A 432 19.23 1.59 2.20
CA TYR A 432 17.91 1.33 2.79
C TYR A 432 17.70 -0.14 3.19
N ASN A 433 18.20 -1.10 2.42
CA ASN A 433 18.16 -2.54 2.77
C ASN A 433 18.78 -2.88 4.14
N ASP A 434 19.74 -2.09 4.61
CA ASP A 434 20.43 -2.31 5.88
C ASP A 434 19.84 -1.48 7.03
N MET A 435 18.93 -0.55 6.72
CA MET A 435 18.15 0.22 7.70
C MET A 435 16.87 -0.54 8.08
N SER A 436 17.03 -1.68 8.75
CA SER A 436 15.91 -2.55 9.19
C SER A 436 16.05 -2.97 10.65
N TRP A 437 14.92 -3.30 11.28
CA TRP A 437 14.87 -3.84 12.64
C TRP A 437 15.40 -5.27 12.67
N PRO A 438 16.09 -5.67 13.75
CA PRO A 438 16.42 -7.07 13.99
C PRO A 438 15.18 -7.96 14.04
N ALA A 439 15.26 -9.17 13.46
CA ALA A 439 14.14 -10.11 13.35
C ALA A 439 13.68 -10.70 14.70
N ASP A 440 14.47 -10.58 15.76
CA ASP A 440 14.26 -11.18 17.08
C ASP A 440 14.09 -10.14 18.21
N ILE A 441 13.68 -8.92 17.84
CA ILE A 441 13.38 -7.82 18.77
C ILE A 441 12.34 -8.19 19.85
N ASP A 442 11.50 -9.20 19.65
CA ASP A 442 10.57 -9.63 20.71
C ASP A 442 11.26 -10.42 21.85
N ARG A 443 12.51 -10.87 21.64
CA ARG A 443 13.25 -11.74 22.57
C ARG A 443 14.62 -11.19 22.98
N ILE A 444 15.30 -10.47 22.09
CA ILE A 444 16.65 -9.95 22.31
C ILE A 444 16.59 -8.43 22.41
N LYS A 445 17.24 -7.87 23.44
CA LYS A 445 17.45 -6.42 23.56
C LYS A 445 18.09 -5.89 22.28
N VAL A 446 17.43 -4.93 21.63
CA VAL A 446 17.99 -4.25 20.45
C VAL A 446 18.88 -3.08 20.86
N ALA A 447 19.75 -2.66 19.95
CA ALA A 447 20.41 -1.37 20.04
C ALA A 447 19.39 -0.26 19.79
N ASP A 448 19.57 0.85 20.49
CA ASP A 448 18.68 2.00 20.43
C ASP A 448 19.49 3.29 20.44
N ARG A 449 18.95 4.33 19.81
CA ARG A 449 19.50 5.68 19.86
C ARG A 449 18.38 6.73 19.97
N PRO A 450 18.62 7.87 20.63
CA PRO A 450 17.61 8.91 20.72
C PRO A 450 17.41 9.65 19.41
N GLU A 451 16.16 9.81 19.02
CA GLU A 451 15.70 10.66 17.92
C GLU A 451 14.86 11.80 18.50
N SER A 452 15.11 13.04 18.06
CA SER A 452 14.23 14.17 18.39
C SER A 452 13.06 14.20 17.43
N VAL A 453 11.85 13.99 17.94
CA VAL A 453 10.62 14.08 17.15
C VAL A 453 9.97 15.44 17.41
N THR A 454 9.73 16.18 16.34
CA THR A 454 9.08 17.50 16.32
C THR A 454 7.58 17.37 16.38
N PHE A 455 6.90 18.27 17.10
CA PHE A 455 5.45 18.34 17.14
C PHE A 455 4.91 19.77 16.98
N TRP A 456 3.69 19.86 16.45
CA TRP A 456 2.85 21.06 16.45
C TRP A 456 1.55 20.74 17.20
N LEU A 457 1.31 21.45 18.30
CA LEU A 457 0.10 21.40 19.10
C LEU A 457 -0.76 22.66 18.87
N THR A 458 -2.07 22.47 18.76
CA THR A 458 -3.07 23.55 18.73
C THR A 458 -4.11 23.29 19.81
N VAL A 459 -4.44 24.32 20.57
CA VAL A 459 -5.39 24.23 21.69
C VAL A 459 -6.59 25.14 21.42
N PRO A 460 -7.83 24.67 21.61
CA PRO A 460 -9.01 25.50 21.45
C PRO A 460 -9.08 26.62 22.50
N ARG A 461 -9.96 27.59 22.24
CA ARG A 461 -10.31 28.60 23.24
C ARG A 461 -11.07 27.97 24.41
N LYS A 462 -10.82 28.47 25.62
CA LYS A 462 -11.52 28.04 26.83
C LYS A 462 -13.03 28.25 26.68
N GLU A 463 -13.44 29.31 25.97
CA GLU A 463 -14.84 29.60 25.63
C GLU A 463 -15.47 28.60 24.66
N ALA A 464 -14.67 27.85 23.89
CA ALA A 464 -15.16 26.79 23.00
C ALA A 464 -15.58 25.53 23.78
N THR A 465 -15.32 25.46 25.09
CA THR A 465 -15.70 24.33 25.95
C THR A 465 -16.30 24.80 27.28
N LYS A 466 -17.56 24.44 27.55
CA LYS A 466 -18.30 24.86 28.75
C LYS A 466 -17.90 24.14 30.06
N THR A 467 -16.90 23.27 30.04
CA THR A 467 -16.65 22.26 31.10
C THR A 467 -15.55 22.64 32.11
N GLY A 468 -14.64 23.55 31.76
CA GLY A 468 -13.46 23.88 32.57
C GLY A 468 -12.47 22.73 32.78
N LYS A 469 -12.64 21.62 32.07
CA LYS A 469 -11.72 20.47 32.00
C LYS A 469 -10.68 20.71 30.90
N PRO A 470 -9.54 20.00 30.91
CA PRO A 470 -8.65 19.98 29.75
C PRO A 470 -9.39 19.51 28.49
N HIS A 471 -8.84 19.78 27.31
CA HIS A 471 -9.41 19.39 26.03
C HIS A 471 -9.12 17.92 25.70
N ALA A 472 -10.07 17.27 25.00
CA ALA A 472 -9.77 16.02 24.30
C ALA A 472 -8.65 16.26 23.28
N LEU A 473 -7.80 15.26 23.05
CA LEU A 473 -6.66 15.40 22.16
C LEU A 473 -6.81 14.50 20.93
N LEU A 474 -6.79 15.12 19.76
CA LEU A 474 -6.62 14.45 18.49
C LEU A 474 -5.13 14.39 18.12
N VAL A 475 -4.60 13.18 17.98
CA VAL A 475 -3.34 12.91 17.29
C VAL A 475 -3.62 12.86 15.79
N LEU A 476 -3.05 13.80 15.04
CA LEU A 476 -3.19 13.90 13.60
C LEU A 476 -1.97 13.27 12.90
N GLY A 477 -2.22 12.27 12.06
CA GLY A 477 -1.24 11.68 11.15
C GLY A 477 -1.26 12.37 9.79
N HIS A 478 -0.09 12.79 9.30
CA HIS A 478 0.05 13.46 8.00
C HIS A 478 0.25 12.48 6.84
N GLY A 479 -0.01 12.93 5.62
CA GLY A 479 0.15 12.16 4.38
C GLY A 479 1.60 11.89 3.99
N TYR A 480 1.78 11.08 2.95
CA TYR A 480 3.10 10.75 2.39
C TYR A 480 3.76 12.00 1.80
N THR A 481 5.07 12.19 2.05
CA THR A 481 5.86 13.42 1.77
C THR A 481 5.42 14.68 2.54
N GLY A 482 4.30 14.59 3.28
CA GLY A 482 3.76 15.65 4.12
C GLY A 482 4.57 15.90 5.39
N SER A 483 3.96 16.63 6.33
CA SER A 483 4.62 16.95 7.60
C SER A 483 3.61 17.33 8.67
N LYS A 484 4.09 17.61 9.89
CA LYS A 484 3.27 18.16 10.98
C LYS A 484 2.48 19.42 10.61
N THR A 485 2.81 20.11 9.51
CA THR A 485 2.09 21.32 9.07
C THR A 485 0.70 21.05 8.53
N GLU A 486 0.36 19.80 8.21
CA GLU A 486 -1.02 19.42 7.81
C GLU A 486 -2.06 19.72 8.89
N VAL A 487 -1.64 19.92 10.15
CA VAL A 487 -2.48 20.48 11.23
C VAL A 487 -3.29 21.69 10.75
N PHE A 488 -2.67 22.56 9.94
CA PHE A 488 -3.29 23.77 9.37
C PHE A 488 -4.61 23.48 8.62
N GLY A 489 -4.74 22.35 7.93
CA GLY A 489 -5.96 22.02 7.18
C GLY A 489 -7.16 21.67 8.07
N PHE A 490 -6.92 21.25 9.33
CA PHE A 490 -7.91 20.55 10.14
C PHE A 490 -8.20 21.21 11.49
N HIS A 491 -7.18 21.78 12.13
CA HIS A 491 -7.21 22.09 13.56
C HIS A 491 -8.33 23.04 13.99
N GLN A 492 -8.62 24.04 13.17
CA GLN A 492 -9.64 25.05 13.39
C GLN A 492 -11.06 24.47 13.41
N PHE A 493 -11.33 23.45 12.61
CA PHE A 493 -12.64 22.77 12.61
C PHE A 493 -12.80 21.90 13.86
N PHE A 494 -11.75 21.21 14.28
CA PHE A 494 -11.75 20.44 15.52
C PHE A 494 -11.77 21.32 16.78
N ALA A 495 -11.14 22.49 16.73
CA ALA A 495 -11.19 23.47 17.81
C ALA A 495 -12.62 23.99 18.04
N ARG A 496 -13.41 24.15 16.97
CA ARG A 496 -14.85 24.47 17.05
C ARG A 496 -15.67 23.40 17.79
N MET A 497 -15.15 22.18 17.90
CA MET A 497 -15.72 21.06 18.65
C MET A 497 -15.02 20.81 19.99
N GLY A 498 -14.14 21.72 20.42
CA GLY A 498 -13.44 21.65 21.70
C GLY A 498 -12.31 20.63 21.76
N ILE A 499 -11.79 20.18 20.61
CA ILE A 499 -10.70 19.19 20.50
C ILE A 499 -9.38 19.92 20.20
N ALA A 500 -8.34 19.64 20.99
CA ALA A 500 -6.97 20.02 20.68
C ALA A 500 -6.36 19.08 19.65
N VAL A 501 -5.47 19.57 18.78
CA VAL A 501 -4.84 18.76 17.74
C VAL A 501 -3.32 18.81 17.88
N ILE A 502 -2.68 17.63 17.87
CA ILE A 502 -1.23 17.48 17.85
C ILE A 502 -0.80 16.63 16.65
N ALA A 503 0.22 17.07 15.91
CA ALA A 503 0.87 16.26 14.88
C ALA A 503 2.38 16.23 15.08
N ILE A 504 3.01 15.17 14.57
CA ILE A 504 4.46 14.99 14.57
C ILE A 504 4.97 14.85 13.14
N ASP A 505 6.25 15.09 12.91
CA ASP A 505 6.89 14.63 11.67
C ASP A 505 7.24 13.14 11.79
N ASN A 506 6.80 12.34 10.82
CA ASN A 506 7.15 10.91 10.71
C ASN A 506 8.65 10.72 10.42
N VAL A 507 9.11 9.46 10.44
CA VAL A 507 10.51 9.14 10.10
C VAL A 507 10.87 9.75 8.74
N SER A 508 11.99 10.45 8.69
CA SER A 508 12.51 11.15 7.49
C SER A 508 11.59 12.23 6.89
N HIS A 509 10.50 12.63 7.55
CA HIS A 509 9.58 13.65 7.03
C HIS A 509 9.84 15.05 7.59
N GLY A 510 9.37 16.06 6.88
CA GLY A 510 9.51 17.44 7.29
C GLY A 510 8.87 18.47 6.39
N PHE A 511 8.62 19.66 6.93
CA PHE A 511 8.24 20.80 6.13
C PHE A 511 9.48 21.40 5.46
N THR A 512 9.59 21.22 4.15
CA THR A 512 10.72 21.68 3.34
C THR A 512 10.24 22.79 2.39
N LEU A 513 11.11 23.77 2.16
CA LEU A 513 10.82 24.95 1.33
C LEU A 513 12.00 25.23 0.41
N GLY A 514 11.71 25.76 -0.77
CA GLY A 514 12.75 26.32 -1.62
C GLY A 514 13.40 27.53 -0.97
N LYS A 515 14.70 27.76 -1.22
CA LYS A 515 15.48 28.85 -0.61
C LYS A 515 14.81 30.22 -0.68
N LYS A 516 14.16 30.54 -1.81
CA LYS A 516 13.45 31.81 -2.00
C LYS A 516 12.24 31.96 -1.07
N ASP A 517 11.47 30.89 -0.92
CA ASP A 517 10.28 30.90 -0.07
C ASP A 517 10.68 30.92 1.41
N GLU A 518 11.77 30.24 1.77
CA GLU A 518 12.36 30.29 3.10
C GLU A 518 12.85 31.70 3.46
N GLU A 519 13.54 32.39 2.56
CA GLU A 519 13.96 33.79 2.74
C GLU A 519 12.76 34.73 2.89
N LEU A 520 11.73 34.56 2.05
CA LEU A 520 10.51 35.36 2.09
C LEU A 520 9.73 35.14 3.39
N LEU A 521 9.54 33.88 3.80
CA LEU A 521 8.90 33.53 5.07
C LEU A 521 9.69 34.11 6.25
N SER A 522 11.01 33.95 6.25
CA SER A 522 11.87 34.52 7.30
C SER A 522 11.75 36.04 7.37
N GLY A 523 11.67 36.73 6.23
CA GLY A 523 11.49 38.18 6.16
C GLY A 523 10.13 38.64 6.70
N ILE A 524 9.03 37.98 6.30
CA ILE A 524 7.68 38.28 6.80
C ILE A 524 7.63 38.08 8.33
N PHE A 525 8.13 36.95 8.82
CA PHE A 525 8.03 36.57 10.22
C PHE A 525 8.93 37.44 11.10
N GLY A 526 10.14 37.75 10.63
CA GLY A 526 11.06 38.66 11.33
C GLY A 526 10.49 40.08 11.46
N SER A 527 9.78 40.58 10.44
CA SER A 527 9.13 41.90 10.51
C SER A 527 8.02 42.00 11.56
N LEU A 528 7.47 40.85 11.98
CA LEU A 528 6.41 40.73 12.98
C LEU A 528 6.96 40.33 14.37
N GLY A 529 8.28 40.18 14.53
CA GLY A 529 8.92 39.76 15.78
C GLY A 529 8.69 38.27 16.15
N ILE A 530 8.35 37.45 15.14
CA ILE A 530 8.06 36.02 15.26
C ILE A 530 9.01 35.18 14.40
N GLY A 531 10.25 35.63 14.19
CA GLY A 531 11.25 34.89 13.41
C GLY A 531 11.50 33.48 13.95
N ASN A 532 11.39 33.27 15.27
CA ASN A 532 11.46 31.95 15.87
C ASN A 532 10.29 31.01 15.50
N LEU A 533 9.10 31.53 15.18
CA LEU A 533 8.02 30.71 14.62
C LEU A 533 8.42 30.10 13.26
N ALA A 534 9.11 30.85 12.39
CA ALA A 534 9.58 30.32 11.11
C ALA A 534 10.53 29.13 11.32
N LYS A 535 11.46 29.26 12.29
CA LYS A 535 12.37 28.17 12.68
C LYS A 535 11.65 26.97 13.28
N ALA A 536 10.59 27.20 14.06
CA ALA A 536 9.79 26.13 14.65
C ALA A 536 9.01 25.34 13.58
N LEU A 537 8.48 26.03 12.57
CA LEU A 537 7.80 25.42 11.43
C LEU A 537 8.75 24.55 10.59
N THR A 538 9.96 25.06 10.29
CA THR A 538 10.94 24.39 9.42
C THR A 538 11.84 23.39 10.16
N SER A 539 11.88 23.39 11.49
CA SER A 539 12.52 22.33 12.28
C SER A 539 11.82 20.99 12.01
N ASN A 540 12.56 20.00 11.49
CA ASN A 540 11.96 18.75 11.02
C ASN A 540 12.94 17.55 11.09
N ARG A 541 12.54 16.40 10.52
CA ARG A 541 13.34 15.16 10.47
C ARG A 541 13.78 14.76 9.05
N SER A 542 13.45 15.56 8.04
CA SER A 542 13.88 15.30 6.67
C SER A 542 15.37 15.56 6.51
N ARG A 543 15.97 14.89 5.54
CA ARG A 543 17.41 14.98 5.25
C ARG A 543 17.60 15.02 3.74
N ASP A 544 18.72 15.58 3.32
CA ASP A 544 19.20 15.54 1.94
C ASP A 544 19.78 14.15 1.66
N GLN A 545 19.02 13.30 0.97
CA GLN A 545 19.31 11.88 0.73
C GLN A 545 20.08 11.66 -0.56
N ASP A 546 19.93 12.57 -1.53
CA ASP A 546 20.64 12.55 -2.82
C ASP A 546 21.73 13.64 -2.95
N ALA A 547 21.98 14.41 -1.89
CA ALA A 547 23.00 15.45 -1.80
C ALA A 547 22.84 16.59 -2.83
N ASP A 548 21.62 16.88 -3.28
CA ASP A 548 21.32 18.00 -4.19
C ASP A 548 21.27 19.37 -3.49
N GLY A 549 21.33 19.38 -2.15
CA GLY A 549 21.25 20.56 -1.30
C GLY A 549 19.83 20.94 -0.85
N GLN A 550 18.84 20.09 -1.11
CA GLN A 550 17.46 20.16 -0.63
C GLN A 550 17.16 18.97 0.28
N GLN A 551 16.09 19.05 1.06
CA GLN A 551 15.71 17.96 1.95
C GLN A 551 14.59 17.12 1.34
N ASP A 552 14.72 15.80 1.41
CA ASP A 552 13.81 14.84 0.80
C ASP A 552 12.82 14.29 1.82
N SER A 553 11.73 15.03 2.04
CA SER A 553 10.70 14.64 3.01
C SER A 553 10.06 13.30 2.64
N GLY A 554 10.32 12.29 3.46
CA GLY A 554 9.68 10.98 3.38
C GLY A 554 10.09 10.11 2.19
N ALA A 555 11.12 10.49 1.42
CA ALA A 555 11.44 9.79 0.17
C ALA A 555 11.84 8.30 0.35
N ASP A 556 12.23 7.89 1.55
CA ASP A 556 12.59 6.52 1.93
C ASP A 556 11.42 5.73 2.55
N PHE A 557 10.23 6.33 2.70
CA PHE A 557 9.09 5.68 3.36
C PHE A 557 8.51 4.53 2.52
N TRP A 558 8.23 4.80 1.25
CA TRP A 558 7.72 3.82 0.28
C TRP A 558 8.82 3.46 -0.71
N THR A 559 9.26 2.21 -0.72
CA THR A 559 10.32 1.74 -1.61
C THR A 559 10.19 0.25 -1.91
N SER A 560 10.90 -0.26 -2.91
CA SER A 560 11.04 -1.71 -3.12
C SER A 560 11.99 -2.40 -2.11
N TYR A 561 12.65 -1.65 -1.22
CA TYR A 561 13.40 -2.19 -0.08
C TYR A 561 12.40 -2.62 1.01
N THR A 562 11.72 -3.75 0.79
CA THR A 562 10.53 -4.17 1.56
C THR A 562 10.73 -4.20 3.08
N PHE A 563 11.89 -4.63 3.56
CA PHE A 563 12.23 -4.61 4.99
C PHE A 563 12.35 -3.19 5.55
N HIS A 564 12.89 -2.25 4.78
CA HIS A 564 12.97 -0.85 5.15
C HIS A 564 11.57 -0.24 5.23
N THR A 565 10.74 -0.40 4.20
CA THR A 565 9.36 0.11 4.20
C THR A 565 8.56 -0.47 5.37
N ARG A 566 8.71 -1.76 5.67
CA ARG A 566 8.12 -2.39 6.86
C ARG A 566 8.57 -1.70 8.16
N ASP A 567 9.87 -1.51 8.34
CA ASP A 567 10.41 -1.05 9.62
C ASP A 567 10.31 0.46 9.81
N VAL A 568 10.24 1.25 8.74
CA VAL A 568 9.93 2.68 8.80
C VAL A 568 8.49 2.92 9.29
N VAL A 569 7.53 2.10 8.85
CA VAL A 569 6.15 2.12 9.38
C VAL A 569 6.13 1.78 10.87
N ARG A 570 6.80 0.69 11.28
CA ARG A 570 6.86 0.25 12.69
C ARG A 570 7.56 1.27 13.58
N GLN A 571 8.62 1.89 13.08
CA GLN A 571 9.35 2.94 13.77
C GLN A 571 8.51 4.20 13.92
N THR A 572 7.75 4.58 12.90
CA THR A 572 6.83 5.72 12.98
C THR A 572 5.69 5.43 13.98
N ALA A 573 5.16 4.22 14.01
CA ALA A 573 4.19 3.81 15.04
C ALA A 573 4.79 3.92 16.46
N LEU A 574 6.05 3.52 16.65
CA LEU A 574 6.74 3.66 17.93
C LEU A 574 6.89 5.13 18.38
N ASP A 575 7.11 6.05 17.44
CA ASP A 575 7.13 7.49 17.72
C ASP A 575 5.76 7.96 18.26
N TYR A 576 4.66 7.57 17.62
CA TYR A 576 3.31 7.88 18.12
C TYR A 576 3.02 7.26 19.49
N LEU A 577 3.45 6.01 19.74
CA LEU A 577 3.29 5.37 21.05
C LEU A 577 4.01 6.14 22.16
N GLN A 578 5.23 6.60 21.87
CA GLN A 578 5.97 7.44 22.80
C GLN A 578 5.31 8.81 22.99
N LEU A 579 4.78 9.44 21.93
CA LEU A 579 4.00 10.68 22.05
C LEU A 579 2.80 10.51 22.99
N ILE A 580 2.00 9.45 22.80
CA ILE A 580 0.83 9.17 23.63
C ILE A 580 1.24 9.02 25.10
N ARG A 581 2.35 8.32 25.36
CA ARG A 581 2.91 8.17 26.71
C ARG A 581 3.36 9.51 27.31
N VAL A 582 4.00 10.38 26.51
CA VAL A 582 4.40 11.74 26.93
C VAL A 582 3.18 12.57 27.33
N VAL A 583 2.12 12.59 26.49
CA VAL A 583 0.93 13.40 26.75
C VAL A 583 0.08 12.85 27.90
N ARG A 584 0.06 11.53 28.10
CA ARG A 584 -0.53 10.91 29.29
C ARG A 584 0.18 11.35 30.58
N GLY A 585 1.46 11.68 30.49
CA GLY A 585 2.26 12.20 31.60
C GLY A 585 1.92 13.63 32.03
N TRP A 586 1.05 14.37 31.32
CA TRP A 586 0.60 15.73 31.66
C TRP A 586 -0.52 15.70 32.71
N ASP A 587 -0.19 15.15 33.88
CA ASP A 587 -1.11 14.80 34.96
C ASP A 587 -1.39 15.94 35.97
N GLY A 588 -0.87 17.15 35.69
CA GLY A 588 -0.94 18.29 36.60
C GLY A 588 0.10 18.29 37.72
N GLN A 589 0.94 17.24 37.82
CA GLN A 589 2.05 17.16 38.78
C GLN A 589 3.40 17.24 38.08
N ARG A 590 3.54 16.57 36.93
CA ARG A 590 4.75 16.60 36.11
C ARG A 590 5.07 18.04 35.71
N LYS A 591 6.35 18.40 35.77
CA LYS A 591 6.87 19.71 35.39
C LYS A 591 7.74 19.59 34.14
N TRP A 592 7.83 20.65 33.34
CA TRP A 592 8.81 20.74 32.24
C TRP A 592 9.78 21.90 32.46
N ALA A 593 10.88 21.89 31.71
CA ALA A 593 11.94 22.88 31.88
C ALA A 593 11.60 24.28 31.30
N ALA A 594 10.51 24.39 30.53
CA ALA A 594 10.08 25.65 29.93
C ALA A 594 9.47 26.58 30.99
N ASP A 595 10.00 27.80 31.11
CA ASP A 595 9.48 28.89 31.94
C ASP A 595 8.45 29.70 31.14
N ILE A 596 7.23 29.17 31.05
CA ILE A 596 6.08 29.71 30.30
C ILE A 596 5.48 30.92 31.03
N ASN A 597 5.35 30.85 32.35
CA ASN A 597 4.82 31.96 33.15
C ASN A 597 5.86 33.08 33.38
N ASN A 598 7.10 32.90 32.90
CA ASN A 598 8.19 33.86 32.94
C ASN A 598 8.53 34.32 34.38
N ASN A 599 8.50 33.36 35.32
CA ASN A 599 8.83 33.57 36.73
C ASN A 599 10.34 33.34 37.02
N GLY A 600 11.12 32.89 36.03
CA GLY A 600 12.55 32.60 36.13
C GLY A 600 12.89 31.20 36.66
N GLN A 601 11.91 30.31 36.81
CA GLN A 601 12.05 28.95 37.31
C GLN A 601 11.54 27.93 36.29
N SER A 602 12.22 26.77 36.24
CA SER A 602 11.85 25.64 35.38
C SER A 602 10.90 24.69 36.12
N ASP A 603 9.77 25.21 36.58
CA ASP A 603 8.82 24.49 37.45
C ASP A 603 7.36 24.53 36.95
N ASP A 604 7.16 24.90 35.68
CA ASP A 604 5.83 24.98 35.09
C ASP A 604 5.22 23.60 34.82
N THR A 605 3.91 23.53 35.05
CA THR A 605 3.13 22.29 34.96
C THR A 605 3.07 21.81 33.51
N ALA A 606 3.44 20.55 33.27
CA ALA A 606 3.33 19.97 31.95
C ALA A 606 1.85 19.84 31.53
N GLY A 607 1.54 20.30 30.32
CA GLY A 607 0.18 20.37 29.79
C GLY A 607 -0.55 21.69 30.07
N ASP A 608 -0.02 22.57 30.92
CA ASP A 608 -0.43 23.97 31.08
C ASP A 608 0.39 24.83 30.10
N VAL A 609 -0.07 24.88 28.85
CA VAL A 609 0.68 25.43 27.73
C VAL A 609 0.57 26.96 27.69
N ASP A 610 -0.52 27.52 28.21
CA ASP A 610 -0.70 28.98 28.31
C ASP A 610 -0.20 29.61 29.63
N GLY A 611 0.16 28.79 30.61
CA GLY A 611 0.79 29.22 31.86
C GLY A 611 -0.19 29.82 32.87
N ASP A 612 -1.50 29.52 32.76
CA ASP A 612 -2.52 30.04 33.66
C ASP A 612 -2.69 29.24 34.97
N GLY A 613 -1.90 28.18 35.15
CA GLY A 613 -1.90 27.29 36.29
C GLY A 613 -2.84 26.09 36.15
N LYS A 614 -3.48 25.88 34.98
CA LYS A 614 -4.37 24.75 34.72
C LYS A 614 -3.90 23.96 33.51
N VAL A 615 -4.00 22.64 33.59
CA VAL A 615 -3.73 21.75 32.46
C VAL A 615 -4.75 22.01 31.35
N ASP A 616 -4.26 22.35 30.17
CA ASP A 616 -5.07 22.62 28.98
C ASP A 616 -5.36 21.35 28.18
N VAL A 617 -4.39 20.43 28.10
CA VAL A 617 -4.46 19.20 27.31
C VAL A 617 -3.73 18.06 28.00
N GLY A 618 -4.12 16.83 27.68
CA GLY A 618 -3.46 15.62 28.19
C GLY A 618 -3.93 15.17 29.57
N GLY A 619 -3.10 14.36 30.21
CA GLY A 619 -3.39 13.74 31.51
C GLY A 619 -4.15 12.41 31.42
N PRO A 620 -4.41 11.78 32.58
CA PRO A 620 -4.93 10.40 32.64
C PRO A 620 -6.42 10.29 32.28
N ASP A 621 -7.21 11.35 32.46
CA ASP A 621 -8.68 11.27 32.37
C ASP A 621 -9.26 11.72 31.02
N MET A 622 -8.43 12.31 30.15
CA MET A 622 -8.90 12.89 28.88
C MET A 622 -8.79 11.90 27.72
N PRO A 623 -9.80 11.75 26.85
CA PRO A 623 -9.69 10.88 25.69
C PRO A 623 -8.60 11.39 24.74
N ILE A 624 -7.77 10.45 24.30
CA ILE A 624 -6.89 10.64 23.14
C ILE A 624 -7.53 9.87 21.99
N VAL A 625 -7.64 10.53 20.85
CA VAL A 625 -8.19 9.96 19.61
C VAL A 625 -7.19 10.18 18.49
N MET A 626 -7.28 9.39 17.42
CA MET A 626 -6.36 9.50 16.29
C MET A 626 -7.13 9.60 14.96
N LEU A 627 -6.65 10.47 14.08
CA LEU A 627 -7.12 10.59 12.70
C LEU A 627 -5.89 10.78 11.81
N GLY A 628 -5.91 10.21 10.62
CA GLY A 628 -4.90 10.54 9.62
C GLY A 628 -5.34 10.14 8.23
N GLY A 629 -4.90 10.90 7.24
CA GLY A 629 -5.14 10.65 5.81
C GLY A 629 -3.95 9.96 5.17
N SER A 630 -4.18 9.03 4.23
CA SER A 630 -3.12 8.40 3.44
C SER A 630 -2.12 7.65 4.34
N LEU A 631 -0.84 8.03 4.32
CA LEU A 631 0.15 7.57 5.29
C LEU A 631 -0.32 7.73 6.76
N GLY A 632 -0.92 8.87 7.10
CA GLY A 632 -1.50 9.09 8.42
C GLY A 632 -2.62 8.09 8.73
N GLY A 633 -3.35 7.62 7.71
CA GLY A 633 -4.38 6.59 7.83
C GLY A 633 -3.78 5.20 8.10
N ILE A 634 -2.65 4.86 7.47
CA ILE A 634 -1.86 3.65 7.81
C ILE A 634 -1.49 3.72 9.29
N MET A 635 -0.94 4.85 9.75
CA MET A 635 -0.53 5.02 11.15
C MET A 635 -1.73 4.96 12.11
N ALA A 636 -2.85 5.60 11.77
CA ALA A 636 -4.07 5.57 12.59
C ALA A 636 -4.61 4.15 12.76
N ALA A 637 -4.49 3.30 11.73
CA ALA A 637 -4.89 1.91 11.81
C ALA A 637 -3.91 1.05 12.64
N VAL A 638 -2.60 1.19 12.41
CA VAL A 638 -1.56 0.45 13.15
C VAL A 638 -1.56 0.82 14.63
N VAL A 639 -1.51 2.11 14.96
CA VAL A 639 -1.48 2.59 16.35
C VAL A 639 -2.81 2.29 17.05
N GLY A 640 -3.94 2.47 16.37
CA GLY A 640 -5.27 2.14 16.90
C GLY A 640 -5.44 0.66 17.27
N GLY A 641 -4.71 -0.24 16.62
CA GLY A 641 -4.74 -1.68 16.87
C GLY A 641 -3.72 -2.17 17.90
N ILE A 642 -2.95 -1.27 18.52
CA ILE A 642 -1.91 -1.64 19.49
C ILE A 642 -1.86 -0.77 20.75
N GLU A 643 -2.46 0.43 20.75
CA GLU A 643 -2.44 1.36 21.88
C GLU A 643 -3.79 1.46 22.62
N PRO A 644 -3.93 0.80 23.80
CA PRO A 644 -5.09 0.91 24.68
C PRO A 644 -5.46 2.33 25.13
N GLU A 645 -4.53 3.29 25.11
CA GLU A 645 -4.82 4.66 25.53
C GLU A 645 -5.61 5.47 24.49
N LEU A 646 -5.83 4.92 23.29
CA LEU A 646 -6.65 5.51 22.24
C LEU A 646 -8.13 5.13 22.40
N ALA A 647 -8.99 6.12 22.61
CA ALA A 647 -10.43 5.89 22.71
C ALA A 647 -11.09 5.66 21.35
N ALA A 648 -10.63 6.36 20.31
CA ALA A 648 -11.15 6.20 18.96
C ALA A 648 -10.07 6.45 17.89
N THR A 649 -10.21 5.79 16.74
CA THR A 649 -9.36 5.98 15.56
C THR A 649 -10.18 6.14 14.28
N VAL A 650 -9.72 7.01 13.38
CA VAL A 650 -10.31 7.28 12.07
C VAL A 650 -9.21 7.21 11.00
N PRO A 651 -8.87 6.01 10.51
CA PRO A 651 -8.01 5.89 9.35
C PRO A 651 -8.75 6.33 8.09
N VAL A 652 -8.29 7.42 7.47
CA VAL A 652 -8.80 7.95 6.20
C VAL A 652 -7.87 7.50 5.08
N ALA A 653 -8.39 6.70 4.14
CA ALA A 653 -7.60 6.15 3.03
C ALA A 653 -6.31 5.46 3.53
N GLY A 654 -6.43 4.65 4.58
CA GLY A 654 -5.28 4.08 5.30
C GLY A 654 -4.72 2.77 4.75
N GLY A 655 -5.34 2.17 3.73
CA GLY A 655 -4.89 0.98 2.97
C GLY A 655 -4.23 -0.20 3.72
N GLY A 656 -4.92 -1.34 3.80
CA GLY A 656 -4.35 -2.64 4.20
C GLY A 656 -4.06 -3.55 3.00
N GLY A 657 -3.15 -4.51 3.14
CA GLY A 657 -2.57 -5.21 1.99
C GLY A 657 -1.58 -4.30 1.27
N LEU A 658 -0.48 -3.93 1.93
CA LEU A 658 0.43 -2.88 1.45
C LEU A 658 1.00 -3.17 0.05
N ILE A 659 1.11 -4.43 -0.38
CA ILE A 659 1.51 -4.72 -1.77
C ILE A 659 0.47 -4.26 -2.79
N ASP A 660 -0.83 -4.33 -2.47
CA ASP A 660 -1.92 -3.89 -3.35
C ASP A 660 -1.89 -2.36 -3.53
N VAL A 661 -1.46 -1.63 -2.51
CA VAL A 661 -1.15 -0.19 -2.65
C VAL A 661 -0.01 -0.01 -3.66
N GLY A 662 1.09 -0.73 -3.48
CA GLY A 662 2.26 -0.63 -4.36
C GLY A 662 2.00 -0.90 -5.85
N ILE A 663 1.05 -1.79 -6.19
CA ILE A 663 0.77 -2.17 -7.58
C ILE A 663 -0.26 -1.31 -8.30
N ARG A 664 -1.26 -0.77 -7.58
CA ARG A 664 -2.40 -0.07 -8.18
C ARG A 664 -2.39 1.43 -7.93
N SER A 665 -1.53 1.89 -7.02
CA SER A 665 -1.48 3.30 -6.68
C SER A 665 -1.04 4.17 -7.87
N ILE A 666 -1.74 5.29 -8.06
CA ILE A 666 -1.31 6.38 -8.94
C ILE A 666 -0.54 7.48 -8.19
N GLN A 667 -0.34 7.31 -6.87
CA GLN A 667 0.36 8.27 -6.02
C GLN A 667 1.80 8.44 -6.53
N GLY A 668 2.14 9.67 -6.90
CA GLY A 668 3.52 10.04 -7.19
C GLY A 668 4.40 9.70 -5.98
N GLY A 669 5.56 9.12 -6.25
CA GLY A 669 6.47 8.60 -5.24
C GLY A 669 6.37 7.09 -5.04
N VAL A 670 5.17 6.53 -5.04
CA VAL A 670 4.96 5.08 -4.83
C VAL A 670 5.34 4.30 -6.09
N ARG A 671 4.77 4.67 -7.24
CA ARG A 671 5.05 3.98 -8.52
C ARG A 671 6.53 4.06 -8.89
N GLU A 672 7.14 5.21 -8.67
CA GLU A 672 8.54 5.46 -8.98
C GLU A 672 9.48 4.71 -8.02
N ALA A 673 9.28 4.78 -6.70
CA ALA A 673 10.17 4.12 -5.75
C ALA A 673 10.00 2.58 -5.70
N VAL A 674 8.79 2.09 -5.99
CA VAL A 674 8.44 0.66 -5.97
C VAL A 674 8.53 0.08 -7.38
N VAL A 675 7.60 0.42 -8.27
CA VAL A 675 7.45 -0.26 -9.57
C VAL A 675 8.65 -0.02 -10.49
N LEU A 676 9.20 1.19 -10.56
CA LEU A 676 10.37 1.46 -11.43
C LEU A 676 11.60 0.67 -10.99
N ARG A 677 11.79 0.47 -9.69
CA ARG A 677 12.93 -0.30 -9.18
C ARG A 677 12.76 -1.80 -9.38
N LEU A 678 11.52 -2.29 -9.43
CA LEU A 678 11.23 -3.68 -9.83
C LEU A 678 11.44 -3.88 -11.33
N MET A 679 10.96 -2.93 -12.16
CA MET A 679 11.03 -3.05 -13.62
C MET A 679 12.35 -2.60 -14.23
N GLY A 680 13.09 -1.74 -13.56
CA GLY A 680 14.31 -1.12 -14.06
C GLY A 680 15.58 -1.62 -13.36
N PRO A 681 16.73 -0.98 -13.63
CA PRO A 681 16.94 0.15 -14.55
C PRO A 681 16.48 -0.11 -15.99
N LEU A 682 15.87 0.91 -16.61
CA LEU A 682 15.46 0.83 -18.01
C LEU A 682 16.48 1.54 -18.91
N TYR A 683 16.72 1.01 -20.10
CA TYR A 683 17.33 1.75 -21.22
C TYR A 683 16.28 1.95 -22.30
N VAL A 684 16.10 3.18 -22.76
CA VAL A 684 15.14 3.53 -23.81
C VAL A 684 15.79 4.34 -24.93
N GLY A 685 15.33 4.13 -26.15
CA GLY A 685 15.71 4.94 -27.30
C GLY A 685 14.84 6.18 -27.42
N LYS A 686 15.45 7.37 -27.55
CA LYS A 686 14.78 8.63 -27.87
C LYS A 686 15.32 9.18 -29.18
N ALA A 687 14.49 9.14 -30.20
CA ALA A 687 14.86 9.64 -31.51
C ALA A 687 14.80 11.16 -31.59
N ASP A 688 15.82 11.77 -32.20
CA ASP A 688 15.76 13.11 -32.77
C ASP A 688 15.55 12.97 -34.29
N SER A 689 14.29 13.13 -34.71
CA SER A 689 13.90 12.95 -36.11
C SER A 689 14.50 13.98 -37.06
N ALA A 690 14.82 15.19 -36.57
CA ALA A 690 15.43 16.24 -37.37
C ALA A 690 16.91 15.94 -37.61
N ALA A 691 17.66 15.62 -36.55
CA ALA A 691 19.07 15.26 -36.63
C ALA A 691 19.32 13.83 -37.16
N ASN A 692 18.28 13.00 -37.21
CA ASN A 692 18.35 11.56 -37.48
C ASN A 692 19.29 10.84 -36.51
N THR A 693 19.23 11.16 -35.22
CA THR A 693 20.04 10.51 -34.19
C THR A 693 19.18 9.77 -33.19
N LEU A 694 19.74 8.74 -32.54
CA LEU A 694 19.08 8.02 -31.46
C LEU A 694 19.86 8.25 -30.15
N ASP A 695 19.30 9.07 -29.26
CA ASP A 695 19.82 9.17 -27.89
C ASP A 695 19.35 7.94 -27.10
N ILE A 696 20.25 7.39 -26.30
CA ILE A 696 19.95 6.30 -25.37
C ILE A 696 19.86 6.93 -23.99
N GLU A 697 18.66 6.88 -23.42
CA GLU A 697 18.37 7.37 -22.08
C GLU A 697 18.23 6.18 -21.13
N THR A 698 18.69 6.33 -19.90
CA THR A 698 18.30 5.42 -18.82
C THR A 698 17.19 6.04 -17.99
N ILE A 699 16.20 5.23 -17.63
CA ILE A 699 15.12 5.62 -16.71
C ILE A 699 15.33 4.84 -15.41
N VAL A 700 15.55 5.59 -14.33
CA VAL A 700 15.90 5.06 -13.01
C VAL A 700 15.18 5.82 -11.90
N PRO A 701 14.94 5.19 -10.75
CA PRO A 701 14.37 5.88 -9.61
C PRO A 701 15.43 6.79 -8.95
N SER A 702 15.13 8.08 -8.85
CA SER A 702 15.88 9.06 -8.05
C SER A 702 15.13 9.27 -6.75
N LEU A 703 15.55 8.57 -5.70
CA LEU A 703 14.75 8.40 -4.48
C LEU A 703 13.35 7.86 -4.81
N ASN A 704 12.32 8.72 -4.74
CA ASN A 704 10.93 8.47 -5.08
C ASN A 704 10.47 9.21 -6.35
N ASP A 705 11.34 9.82 -7.13
CA ASP A 705 11.03 10.41 -8.42
C ASP A 705 11.55 9.56 -9.59
N THR A 706 11.04 9.85 -10.80
CA THR A 706 11.62 9.32 -12.04
C THR A 706 12.75 10.23 -12.52
N ALA A 707 13.96 9.69 -12.65
CA ALA A 707 15.04 10.33 -13.41
C ALA A 707 15.16 9.71 -14.81
N THR A 708 15.25 10.56 -15.84
CA THR A 708 15.57 10.17 -17.21
C THR A 708 16.90 10.83 -17.61
N VAL A 709 17.95 10.03 -17.77
CA VAL A 709 19.32 10.52 -17.96
C VAL A 709 19.87 10.04 -19.30
N PRO A 710 20.28 10.93 -20.22
CA PRO A 710 20.95 10.53 -21.45
C PRO A 710 22.34 9.96 -21.10
N VAL A 711 22.62 8.75 -21.58
CA VAL A 711 23.86 8.03 -21.27
C VAL A 711 24.72 7.80 -22.51
N ALA A 712 24.10 7.62 -23.67
CA ALA A 712 24.80 7.40 -24.93
C ALA A 712 24.03 7.97 -26.12
N LYS A 713 24.68 8.02 -27.29
CA LYS A 713 24.07 8.49 -28.54
C LYS A 713 24.60 7.70 -29.73
N LEU A 714 23.69 7.27 -30.61
CA LEU A 714 24.03 6.85 -31.97
C LEU A 714 23.93 8.06 -32.90
N ASP A 715 25.00 8.33 -33.64
CA ASP A 715 25.03 9.43 -34.59
C ASP A 715 24.15 9.16 -35.82
N ALA A 716 24.07 10.14 -36.73
CA ALA A 716 23.25 10.02 -37.94
C ALA A 716 23.69 8.89 -38.87
N THR A 717 24.98 8.54 -38.88
CA THR A 717 25.52 7.45 -39.70
C THR A 717 25.12 6.09 -39.14
N GLN A 718 25.26 5.92 -37.83
CA GLN A 718 24.86 4.70 -37.12
C GLN A 718 23.35 4.51 -37.15
N THR A 719 22.58 5.58 -36.89
CA THR A 719 21.11 5.56 -36.88
C THR A 719 20.55 5.25 -38.27
N ALA A 720 21.20 5.72 -39.35
CA ALA A 720 20.79 5.41 -40.72
C ALA A 720 20.90 3.92 -41.08
N LEU A 721 21.68 3.12 -40.34
CA LEU A 721 21.76 1.67 -40.52
C LEU A 721 20.55 0.94 -39.93
N LEU A 722 19.87 1.55 -38.95
CA LEU A 722 18.77 0.93 -38.23
C LEU A 722 17.47 0.97 -39.03
N GLN A 723 16.67 -0.09 -38.92
CA GLN A 723 15.35 -0.24 -39.50
C GLN A 723 14.32 -0.63 -38.44
N ILE A 724 13.03 -0.45 -38.75
CA ILE A 724 11.93 -0.99 -37.93
C ILE A 724 12.05 -2.52 -37.91
N GLY A 725 11.96 -3.12 -36.73
CA GLY A 725 12.09 -4.57 -36.54
C GLY A 725 13.52 -5.08 -36.37
N ASP A 726 14.53 -4.22 -36.50
CA ASP A 726 15.88 -4.52 -36.01
C ASP A 726 15.84 -4.76 -34.49
N THR A 727 16.79 -5.51 -33.96
CA THR A 727 16.79 -5.95 -32.56
C THR A 727 17.94 -5.36 -31.78
N VAL A 728 17.74 -5.16 -30.48
CA VAL A 728 18.78 -4.75 -29.54
C VAL A 728 18.86 -5.75 -28.39
N ARG A 729 20.08 -6.08 -27.97
CA ARG A 729 20.36 -6.88 -26.78
C ARG A 729 21.20 -6.06 -25.81
N GLY A 730 20.76 -5.96 -24.57
CA GLY A 730 21.53 -5.42 -23.46
C GLY A 730 22.12 -6.56 -22.64
N ASP A 731 23.41 -6.48 -22.31
CA ASP A 731 24.09 -7.44 -21.45
C ASP A 731 24.71 -6.72 -20.25
N ASN A 732 24.44 -7.21 -19.04
CA ASN A 732 25.21 -6.91 -17.85
C ASN A 732 26.33 -7.95 -17.72
N LEU A 733 27.57 -7.54 -18.02
CA LEU A 733 28.71 -8.43 -18.12
C LEU A 733 29.21 -8.94 -16.75
N ASP A 734 28.74 -8.37 -15.65
CA ASP A 734 29.24 -8.68 -14.31
C ASP A 734 28.35 -9.68 -13.55
N ASN A 735 27.03 -9.66 -13.77
CA ASN A 735 26.12 -10.69 -13.23
C ASN A 735 25.61 -11.68 -14.31
N GLY A 736 25.86 -11.40 -15.59
CA GLY A 736 25.44 -12.24 -16.72
C GLY A 736 23.97 -12.07 -17.11
N GLU A 737 23.24 -11.15 -16.49
CA GLU A 737 21.86 -10.82 -16.85
C GLU A 737 21.80 -10.10 -18.19
N TYR A 738 20.71 -10.29 -18.93
CA TYR A 738 20.51 -9.69 -20.24
C TYR A 738 19.03 -9.52 -20.53
N ASP A 739 18.74 -8.61 -21.45
CA ASP A 739 17.41 -8.36 -21.96
C ASP A 739 17.48 -8.02 -23.46
N CYS A 740 16.36 -8.14 -24.16
CA CYS A 740 16.28 -7.85 -25.57
C CYS A 740 14.98 -7.14 -25.95
N ALA A 741 15.04 -6.37 -27.04
CA ALA A 741 13.92 -5.60 -27.54
C ALA A 741 13.97 -5.47 -29.06
N ARG A 742 12.82 -5.16 -29.65
CA ARG A 742 12.73 -4.72 -31.05
C ARG A 742 12.69 -3.21 -31.14
N LEU A 743 13.28 -2.69 -32.22
CA LEU A 743 13.13 -1.29 -32.61
C LEU A 743 11.75 -1.09 -33.22
N VAL A 744 10.92 -0.34 -32.49
CA VAL A 744 9.56 0.03 -32.87
C VAL A 744 9.48 1.53 -33.16
N VAL A 745 8.35 1.98 -33.70
CA VAL A 745 8.15 3.41 -34.01
C VAL A 745 7.54 4.12 -32.79
N ASP A 746 8.21 5.16 -32.29
CA ASP A 746 7.61 6.11 -31.38
C ASP A 746 6.58 6.95 -32.13
N THR A 747 5.31 6.66 -31.88
CA THR A 747 4.19 7.33 -32.55
C THR A 747 4.17 8.83 -32.27
N SER A 748 4.57 9.26 -31.07
CA SER A 748 4.61 10.68 -30.71
C SER A 748 5.69 11.43 -31.50
N CYS A 749 6.89 10.83 -31.60
CA CYS A 749 7.96 11.33 -32.46
C CYS A 749 7.51 11.39 -33.93
N LYS A 750 6.89 10.31 -34.44
CA LYS A 750 6.49 10.22 -35.84
C LYS A 750 5.52 11.34 -36.22
N VAL A 751 4.49 11.58 -35.41
CA VAL A 751 3.53 12.67 -35.62
C VAL A 751 4.25 14.03 -35.62
N GLY A 752 5.17 14.26 -34.67
CA GLY A 752 5.98 15.48 -34.61
C GLY A 752 6.87 15.66 -35.86
N CYS A 753 7.49 14.59 -36.34
CA CYS A 753 8.29 14.57 -37.56
C CYS A 753 7.45 14.90 -38.80
N GLU A 754 6.27 14.29 -38.91
CA GLU A 754 5.34 14.54 -40.01
C GLU A 754 4.84 15.99 -40.03
N ALA A 755 4.65 16.60 -38.86
CA ALA A 755 4.28 18.00 -38.72
C ALA A 755 5.43 18.99 -38.98
N ASN A 756 6.69 18.56 -38.83
CA ASN A 756 7.85 19.46 -38.96
C ASN A 756 8.11 19.89 -40.41
N LYS A 757 7.91 21.17 -40.74
CA LYS A 757 8.03 21.69 -42.12
C LYS A 757 9.43 21.54 -42.73
N ASP A 758 10.48 21.42 -41.91
CA ASP A 758 11.85 21.30 -42.37
C ASP A 758 12.20 19.89 -42.85
N ILE A 759 11.38 18.89 -42.49
CA ILE A 759 11.53 17.51 -42.94
C ILE A 759 10.71 17.33 -44.23
N ALA A 760 11.38 17.35 -45.38
CA ALA A 760 10.73 17.24 -46.69
C ALA A 760 10.19 15.82 -46.96
N ASP A 761 10.95 14.77 -46.62
CA ASP A 761 10.54 13.38 -46.83
C ASP A 761 9.78 12.83 -45.61
N LYS A 762 8.45 13.00 -45.63
CA LYS A 762 7.57 12.50 -44.56
C LYS A 762 7.53 10.98 -44.46
N ALA A 763 7.78 10.27 -45.57
CA ALA A 763 7.80 8.81 -45.55
C ALA A 763 8.99 8.27 -44.73
N SER A 764 10.07 9.05 -44.59
CA SER A 764 11.20 8.71 -43.73
C SER A 764 10.90 8.84 -42.23
N CYS A 765 9.83 9.51 -41.82
CA CYS A 765 9.55 9.81 -40.41
C CYS A 765 9.41 8.57 -39.52
N ALA A 766 8.83 7.48 -40.04
CA ALA A 766 8.75 6.22 -39.28
C ALA A 766 10.15 5.66 -38.96
N LYS A 767 11.09 5.74 -39.90
CA LYS A 767 12.48 5.28 -39.72
C LYS A 767 13.32 6.24 -38.87
N ARG A 768 12.94 7.52 -38.84
CA ARG A 768 13.58 8.57 -38.02
C ARG A 768 13.09 8.62 -36.58
N CYS A 769 12.11 7.79 -36.22
CA CYS A 769 11.45 7.79 -34.93
C CYS A 769 11.47 6.40 -34.29
N LEU A 770 12.62 5.73 -34.34
CA LEU A 770 12.79 4.43 -33.70
C LEU A 770 12.96 4.57 -32.19
N THR A 771 12.41 3.63 -31.44
CA THR A 771 12.58 3.49 -30.00
C THR A 771 12.66 2.01 -29.63
N PHE A 772 13.13 1.74 -28.42
CA PHE A 772 13.19 0.42 -27.80
C PHE A 772 13.10 0.61 -26.28
N ARG A 773 12.90 -0.49 -25.55
CA ARG A 773 13.02 -0.54 -24.09
C ARG A 773 13.71 -1.82 -23.68
N LEU A 774 14.75 -1.72 -22.86
CA LEU A 774 15.39 -2.85 -22.18
C LEU A 774 15.27 -2.65 -20.67
N ALA A 775 15.09 -3.73 -19.92
CA ALA A 775 15.09 -3.80 -18.47
C ALA A 775 16.22 -4.71 -18.00
N LEU A 776 17.32 -4.12 -17.49
CA LEU A 776 18.49 -4.88 -17.08
C LEU A 776 18.61 -4.96 -15.56
N ALA A 777 18.51 -6.17 -15.01
CA ALA A 777 18.77 -6.43 -13.60
C ALA A 777 20.21 -6.00 -13.23
N SER A 778 20.32 -5.08 -12.27
CA SER A 778 21.54 -4.30 -12.05
C SER A 778 21.80 -4.01 -10.58
N ASP A 779 23.07 -3.84 -10.23
CA ASP A 779 23.53 -3.32 -8.94
C ASP A 779 24.39 -2.06 -9.12
N VAL A 780 24.34 -1.17 -8.13
CA VAL A 780 25.29 -0.04 -8.03
C VAL A 780 26.47 -0.46 -7.16
N ALA A 781 27.67 -0.50 -7.74
CA ALA A 781 28.91 -0.92 -7.09
C ALA A 781 30.09 0.01 -7.43
N SER A 782 31.22 -0.17 -6.74
CA SER A 782 32.50 0.46 -7.07
C SER A 782 33.62 -0.59 -7.15
N PRO A 783 34.25 -0.80 -8.33
CA PRO A 783 33.93 -0.18 -9.62
C PRO A 783 32.51 -0.56 -10.09
N GLY A 784 31.91 0.28 -10.93
CA GLY A 784 30.55 0.05 -11.46
C GLY A 784 30.47 -1.19 -12.36
N GLN A 785 29.26 -1.75 -12.50
CA GLN A 785 29.00 -2.85 -13.43
C GLN A 785 29.14 -2.37 -14.88
N ARG A 786 29.43 -3.30 -15.79
CA ARG A 786 29.70 -3.07 -17.21
C ARG A 786 28.52 -3.53 -18.02
N HIS A 787 27.86 -2.57 -18.65
CA HIS A 787 26.73 -2.81 -19.54
C HIS A 787 27.16 -2.64 -21.00
N VAL A 788 26.60 -3.47 -21.89
CA VAL A 788 26.80 -3.34 -23.34
C VAL A 788 25.47 -3.51 -24.05
N LEU A 789 25.13 -2.58 -24.93
CA LEU A 789 23.97 -2.65 -25.81
C LEU A 789 24.46 -2.93 -27.23
N ARG A 790 23.93 -3.98 -27.86
CA ARG A 790 24.29 -4.40 -29.22
C ARG A 790 23.07 -4.38 -30.11
N PHE A 791 23.16 -3.67 -31.23
CA PHE A 791 22.11 -3.56 -32.23
C PHE A 791 22.40 -4.52 -33.37
N TYR A 792 21.38 -5.22 -33.85
CA TYR A 792 21.48 -6.23 -34.89
C TYR A 792 20.45 -6.00 -35.99
N GLN A 793 20.80 -6.44 -37.20
CA GLN A 793 19.92 -6.39 -38.35
C GLN A 793 18.81 -7.43 -38.24
N GLY A 794 17.55 -6.99 -38.36
CA GLY A 794 16.36 -7.80 -38.27
C GLY A 794 16.21 -8.53 -36.93
N ASP A 795 15.48 -9.64 -36.96
CA ASP A 795 15.36 -10.54 -35.82
C ASP A 795 16.62 -11.39 -35.65
N ALA A 796 17.46 -10.98 -34.69
CA ALA A 796 18.73 -11.62 -34.41
C ALA A 796 18.64 -12.80 -33.44
N PHE A 797 17.46 -13.13 -32.90
CA PHE A 797 17.32 -14.11 -31.83
C PHE A 797 16.77 -15.45 -32.32
N GLU A 798 17.33 -16.55 -31.80
CA GLU A 798 16.89 -17.91 -32.09
C GLU A 798 15.47 -18.13 -31.56
N MET A 799 14.49 -18.10 -32.46
CA MET A 799 13.07 -18.30 -32.16
C MET A 799 12.83 -19.61 -31.39
N GLY A 800 12.07 -19.53 -30.30
CA GLY A 800 11.73 -20.65 -29.43
C GLY A 800 12.88 -21.15 -28.54
N VAL A 801 14.03 -20.47 -28.51
CA VAL A 801 15.12 -20.78 -27.57
C VAL A 801 15.08 -19.82 -26.40
N ARG A 802 14.41 -20.26 -25.34
CA ARG A 802 14.22 -19.51 -24.08
C ARG A 802 15.25 -19.91 -23.03
N ASP A 803 15.73 -18.94 -22.27
CA ASP A 803 16.45 -19.16 -21.02
C ASP A 803 15.42 -19.40 -19.91
N GLU A 804 15.26 -20.63 -19.46
CA GLU A 804 14.27 -21.02 -18.45
C GLU A 804 14.56 -20.46 -17.04
N VAL A 805 15.73 -19.88 -16.79
CA VAL A 805 16.05 -19.27 -15.49
C VAL A 805 15.78 -17.77 -15.51
N LYS A 806 16.07 -17.11 -16.63
CA LYS A 806 15.89 -15.65 -16.80
C LYS A 806 14.57 -15.29 -17.47
N HIS A 807 13.90 -16.26 -18.07
CA HIS A 807 12.65 -16.11 -18.82
C HIS A 807 12.79 -15.08 -19.94
N ARG A 808 13.79 -15.28 -20.79
CA ARG A 808 14.11 -14.41 -21.94
C ARG A 808 14.47 -15.25 -23.16
N ALA A 809 14.09 -14.79 -24.36
CA ALA A 809 14.45 -15.44 -25.63
C ALA A 809 15.49 -14.66 -26.43
N CYS A 810 16.56 -14.20 -25.76
CA CYS A 810 17.55 -13.31 -26.36
C CYS A 810 18.77 -14.01 -26.97
N LYS A 811 18.71 -15.32 -27.26
CA LYS A 811 19.87 -16.07 -27.78
C LYS A 811 20.20 -15.61 -29.20
N VAL A 812 21.35 -14.95 -29.38
CA VAL A 812 21.76 -14.39 -30.68
C VAL A 812 22.15 -15.49 -31.67
N LYS A 813 21.61 -15.44 -32.89
CA LYS A 813 21.96 -16.34 -34.00
C LYS A 813 23.43 -16.18 -34.40
N GLY A 814 24.08 -17.28 -34.77
CA GLY A 814 25.50 -17.26 -35.17
C GLY A 814 25.79 -16.43 -36.44
N ASP A 815 24.79 -16.21 -37.29
CA ASP A 815 24.84 -15.41 -38.51
C ASP A 815 24.25 -13.99 -38.33
N ALA A 816 23.83 -13.61 -37.12
CA ALA A 816 23.27 -12.29 -36.85
C ALA A 816 24.29 -11.19 -37.15
N LYS A 817 23.89 -10.21 -37.98
CA LYS A 817 24.75 -9.08 -38.34
C LYS A 817 24.60 -7.94 -37.33
N MET A 818 25.67 -7.66 -36.60
CA MET A 818 25.74 -6.51 -35.69
C MET A 818 25.87 -5.19 -36.48
N LEU A 819 25.06 -4.20 -36.10
CA LEU A 819 24.99 -2.87 -36.72
C LEU A 819 25.73 -1.81 -35.90
N ALA A 820 25.58 -1.85 -34.57
CA ALA A 820 26.19 -0.90 -33.65
C ALA A 820 26.38 -1.50 -32.26
N THR A 821 27.31 -0.93 -31.50
CA THR A 821 27.58 -1.27 -30.09
C THR A 821 27.67 -0.01 -29.27
N VAL A 822 27.07 -0.04 -28.08
CA VAL A 822 27.16 1.01 -27.07
C VAL A 822 27.62 0.38 -25.77
N ASP A 823 28.87 0.63 -25.42
CA ASP A 823 29.55 0.11 -24.23
C ASP A 823 30.16 1.22 -23.37
N LYS A 824 29.92 2.49 -23.73
CA LYS A 824 30.50 3.66 -23.09
C LYS A 824 29.49 4.80 -22.97
N PHE A 825 29.69 5.64 -21.95
CA PHE A 825 28.98 6.91 -21.83
C PHE A 825 29.40 7.87 -22.94
N SER A 826 28.45 8.48 -23.65
CA SER A 826 28.72 9.58 -24.60
C SER A 826 28.81 10.94 -23.91
N TYR A 827 28.39 11.03 -22.65
CA TYR A 827 28.27 12.27 -21.88
C TYR A 827 28.92 12.13 -20.51
N GLU A 828 29.27 13.25 -19.88
CA GLU A 828 29.50 13.26 -18.44
C GLU A 828 28.16 13.09 -17.72
N VAL A 829 28.09 12.11 -16.82
CA VAL A 829 26.90 11.82 -16.02
C VAL A 829 27.27 11.93 -14.54
N LYS A 830 26.51 12.73 -13.81
CA LYS A 830 26.53 12.80 -12.34
C LYS A 830 25.16 12.38 -11.83
N PHE A 831 25.15 11.47 -10.87
CA PHE A 831 23.92 10.93 -10.31
C PHE A 831 24.15 10.51 -8.86
N HIS A 832 23.09 10.35 -8.08
CA HIS A 832 23.17 9.87 -6.71
C HIS A 832 22.30 8.63 -6.53
N ALA A 833 22.90 7.55 -6.02
CA ALA A 833 22.20 6.29 -5.78
C ALA A 833 22.69 5.66 -4.49
N LYS A 834 21.76 5.18 -3.64
CA LYS A 834 22.08 4.60 -2.32
C LYS A 834 22.90 5.55 -1.44
N SER A 835 22.62 6.85 -1.51
CA SER A 835 23.41 7.90 -0.85
C SER A 835 24.88 7.92 -1.27
N LEU A 836 25.21 7.42 -2.48
CA LEU A 836 26.54 7.47 -3.09
C LEU A 836 26.54 8.40 -4.31
N PRO A 837 27.45 9.39 -4.38
CA PRO A 837 27.68 10.12 -5.61
C PRO A 837 28.31 9.19 -6.66
N LEU A 838 27.69 9.14 -7.83
CA LEU A 838 28.19 8.50 -9.03
C LEU A 838 28.65 9.57 -10.01
N THR A 839 29.83 9.38 -10.60
CA THR A 839 30.35 10.28 -11.64
C THR A 839 31.03 9.45 -12.72
N PHE A 840 30.51 9.56 -13.94
CA PHE A 840 31.04 8.93 -15.14
C PHE A 840 31.42 10.00 -16.14
N LYS A 841 32.62 9.93 -16.70
CA LYS A 841 33.08 10.81 -17.77
C LYS A 841 32.64 10.26 -19.11
N ALA A 842 32.54 11.14 -20.11
CA ALA A 842 32.40 10.69 -21.49
C ALA A 842 33.58 9.77 -21.87
N GLY A 843 33.26 8.59 -22.41
CA GLY A 843 34.22 7.54 -22.75
C GLY A 843 34.44 6.48 -21.66
N ASP A 844 33.95 6.69 -20.43
CA ASP A 844 33.93 5.64 -19.40
C ASP A 844 32.98 4.51 -19.81
N GLY A 845 33.23 3.29 -19.31
CA GLY A 845 32.37 2.13 -19.58
C GLY A 845 30.94 2.37 -19.10
N LEU A 846 29.95 1.97 -19.90
CA LEU A 846 28.55 2.13 -19.56
C LEU A 846 28.22 1.30 -18.31
N SER A 847 27.55 1.92 -17.35
CA SER A 847 27.25 1.35 -16.03
C SER A 847 25.82 1.75 -15.62
N PRO A 848 25.13 0.96 -14.77
CA PRO A 848 23.83 1.34 -14.23
C PRO A 848 23.95 2.55 -13.30
N LEU A 849 22.90 3.39 -13.28
CA LEU A 849 22.77 4.52 -12.36
C LEU A 849 21.95 4.19 -11.10
N ALA A 850 21.22 3.07 -11.09
CA ALA A 850 20.47 2.59 -9.95
C ALA A 850 20.48 1.05 -9.92
N GLU A 851 20.19 0.47 -8.77
CA GLU A 851 19.95 -0.98 -8.65
C GLU A 851 18.48 -1.30 -8.96
N GLY A 852 18.20 -2.53 -9.39
CA GLY A 852 16.83 -2.97 -9.68
C GLY A 852 16.76 -4.37 -10.28
N LEU A 853 15.55 -4.92 -10.38
CA LEU A 853 15.33 -6.33 -10.71
C LEU A 853 15.11 -6.62 -12.19
N GLY A 854 14.88 -5.60 -13.03
CA GLY A 854 14.64 -5.79 -14.46
C GLY A 854 13.42 -6.69 -14.78
N LEU A 855 12.39 -6.71 -13.93
CA LEU A 855 11.19 -7.53 -14.14
C LEU A 855 10.26 -6.91 -15.19
N HIS A 856 9.53 -7.75 -15.94
CA HIS A 856 8.61 -7.29 -16.97
C HIS A 856 7.17 -7.32 -16.46
N ARG A 857 6.36 -6.41 -17.01
CA ARG A 857 4.92 -6.37 -16.80
C ARG A 857 4.30 -7.68 -17.31
N ALA A 858 3.20 -8.12 -16.71
CA ALA A 858 2.44 -9.29 -17.15
C ALA A 858 3.19 -10.64 -17.11
N ARG A 859 4.34 -10.74 -16.43
CA ARG A 859 5.13 -11.98 -16.30
C ARG A 859 5.03 -12.68 -14.92
N PRO A 860 5.25 -14.02 -14.83
CA PRO A 860 5.06 -14.80 -13.60
C PRO A 860 5.92 -14.34 -12.42
N GLU A 861 7.12 -13.84 -12.67
CA GLU A 861 8.08 -13.43 -11.66
C GLU A 861 7.61 -12.19 -10.91
N LEU A 862 6.95 -11.26 -11.60
CA LEU A 862 6.35 -10.08 -10.95
C LEU A 862 5.25 -10.52 -9.98
N ARG A 863 4.38 -11.44 -10.40
CA ARG A 863 3.32 -12.01 -9.56
C ARG A 863 3.89 -12.78 -8.36
N ARG A 864 4.94 -13.56 -8.59
CA ARG A 864 5.64 -14.32 -7.54
C ARG A 864 6.33 -13.40 -6.53
N PHE A 865 6.98 -12.34 -7.01
CA PHE A 865 7.60 -11.32 -6.15
C PHE A 865 6.59 -10.69 -5.22
N MET A 866 5.40 -10.32 -5.71
CA MET A 866 4.36 -9.72 -4.88
C MET A 866 3.96 -10.58 -3.68
N GLY A 867 3.86 -11.90 -3.88
CA GLY A 867 3.53 -12.82 -2.79
C GLY A 867 4.55 -12.75 -1.65
N PHE A 868 5.83 -12.74 -2.00
CA PHE A 868 6.92 -12.58 -1.02
C PHE A 868 7.01 -11.17 -0.44
N ALA A 869 6.72 -10.14 -1.24
CA ALA A 869 6.72 -8.76 -0.76
C ALA A 869 5.66 -8.55 0.34
N GLN A 870 4.44 -9.06 0.14
CA GLN A 870 3.41 -9.01 1.18
C GLN A 870 3.83 -9.75 2.45
N MET A 871 4.44 -10.94 2.32
CA MET A 871 5.01 -11.68 3.47
C MET A 871 5.92 -10.81 4.32
N VAL A 872 6.81 -10.05 3.67
CA VAL A 872 7.75 -9.16 4.37
C VAL A 872 7.03 -7.97 4.98
N LEU A 873 6.03 -7.40 4.29
CA LEU A 873 5.32 -6.19 4.71
C LEU A 873 4.28 -6.44 5.83
N ASP A 874 3.82 -7.66 6.03
CA ASP A 874 2.79 -8.02 7.03
C ASP A 874 3.01 -7.39 8.43
N PRO A 875 4.22 -7.38 9.03
CA PRO A 875 4.45 -6.75 10.34
C PRO A 875 4.17 -5.24 10.40
N ALA A 876 3.99 -4.59 9.26
CA ALA A 876 3.66 -3.17 9.12
C ALA A 876 2.27 -2.93 8.54
N ASP A 877 1.54 -3.98 8.16
CA ASP A 877 0.32 -3.86 7.38
C ASP A 877 -0.89 -3.51 8.28
N PRO A 878 -1.61 -2.40 7.99
CA PRO A 878 -2.79 -1.98 8.73
C PRO A 878 -3.85 -3.07 8.93
N ALA A 879 -4.03 -3.97 7.97
CA ALA A 879 -5.01 -5.05 8.09
C ALA A 879 -4.67 -5.99 9.26
N ILE A 880 -3.38 -6.23 9.54
CA ILE A 880 -2.97 -7.09 10.67
C ILE A 880 -3.43 -6.48 11.98
N TYR A 881 -3.17 -5.19 12.19
CA TYR A 881 -3.49 -4.51 13.45
C TYR A 881 -4.99 -4.23 13.61
N ALA A 882 -5.70 -4.00 12.50
CA ALA A 882 -7.14 -3.72 12.50
C ALA A 882 -7.97 -4.86 13.09
N ARG A 883 -7.47 -6.11 13.08
CA ARG A 883 -8.12 -7.26 13.72
C ARG A 883 -8.38 -7.08 15.21
N HIS A 884 -7.65 -6.18 15.85
CA HIS A 884 -7.74 -5.90 17.29
C HIS A 884 -8.70 -4.77 17.62
N PHE A 885 -9.27 -4.09 16.62
CA PHE A 885 -10.29 -3.08 16.88
C PHE A 885 -11.46 -3.74 17.64
N GLY A 886 -11.83 -3.17 18.78
CA GLY A 886 -12.83 -3.75 19.65
C GLY A 886 -12.38 -4.98 20.45
N ASP A 887 -11.09 -5.31 20.51
CA ASP A 887 -10.60 -6.24 21.53
C ASP A 887 -10.83 -5.65 22.93
N ALA A 888 -11.19 -6.49 23.89
CA ALA A 888 -11.49 -6.07 25.26
C ALA A 888 -10.32 -5.36 25.97
N ASP A 889 -9.09 -5.66 25.54
CA ASP A 889 -7.86 -5.07 26.08
C ASP A 889 -7.52 -3.71 25.46
N LEU A 890 -8.04 -3.38 24.26
CA LEU A 890 -7.83 -2.09 23.59
C LEU A 890 -9.01 -1.14 23.79
N LYS A 891 -10.25 -1.61 23.59
CA LYS A 891 -11.49 -0.81 23.64
C LYS A 891 -11.53 0.39 22.67
N THR A 892 -10.62 0.47 21.70
CA THR A 892 -10.60 1.52 20.66
C THR A 892 -11.79 1.39 19.71
N HIS A 893 -12.56 2.47 19.55
CA HIS A 893 -13.61 2.56 18.53
C HIS A 893 -13.04 2.96 17.16
N ALA A 894 -13.38 2.25 16.09
CA ALA A 894 -12.81 2.51 14.76
C ALA A 894 -13.86 2.91 13.72
N LEU A 895 -13.62 4.02 13.00
CA LEU A 895 -14.36 4.42 11.81
C LEU A 895 -13.41 4.42 10.60
N VAL A 896 -13.46 3.37 9.79
CA VAL A 896 -12.59 3.22 8.61
C VAL A 896 -13.20 3.97 7.43
N LEU A 897 -12.62 5.12 7.08
CA LEU A 897 -13.13 6.02 6.05
C LEU A 897 -12.35 5.87 4.74
N ASN A 898 -13.03 5.52 3.66
CA ASN A 898 -12.43 5.31 2.34
C ASN A 898 -13.19 6.07 1.27
N THR A 899 -12.62 7.13 0.71
CA THR A 899 -13.30 7.87 -0.34
C THR A 899 -13.41 7.04 -1.62
N VAL A 900 -14.60 6.99 -2.21
CA VAL A 900 -14.83 6.28 -3.48
C VAL A 900 -13.94 6.85 -4.57
N GLY A 901 -13.30 5.97 -5.35
CA GLY A 901 -12.42 6.36 -6.45
C GLY A 901 -11.01 6.80 -6.06
N ASP A 902 -10.65 6.70 -4.78
CA ASP A 902 -9.29 6.98 -4.36
C ASP A 902 -8.32 5.90 -4.88
N MET A 903 -7.55 6.23 -5.91
CA MET A 903 -6.47 5.40 -6.46
C MET A 903 -5.07 5.82 -5.99
N ASN A 904 -4.93 6.87 -5.17
CA ASN A 904 -3.66 7.12 -4.50
C ASN A 904 -3.45 6.05 -3.42
N VAL A 905 -4.51 5.70 -2.69
CA VAL A 905 -4.58 4.50 -1.85
C VAL A 905 -5.81 3.69 -2.25
N PRO A 906 -5.65 2.62 -3.06
CA PRO A 906 -6.78 1.96 -3.70
C PRO A 906 -7.89 1.56 -2.72
N VAL A 907 -9.15 1.93 -3.00
CA VAL A 907 -10.31 1.70 -2.12
C VAL A 907 -10.41 0.26 -1.56
N SER A 908 -10.07 -0.74 -2.38
CA SER A 908 -10.03 -2.16 -1.97
C SER A 908 -9.09 -2.44 -0.79
N THR A 909 -8.02 -1.67 -0.64
CA THR A 909 -7.06 -1.79 0.48
C THR A 909 -7.65 -1.25 1.77
N GLY A 910 -8.40 -0.14 1.71
CA GLY A 910 -9.17 0.36 2.85
C GLY A 910 -10.30 -0.60 3.26
N ALA A 911 -10.93 -1.26 2.29
CA ALA A 911 -11.89 -2.33 2.56
C ALA A 911 -11.22 -3.54 3.26
N ALA A 912 -9.95 -3.84 2.99
CA ALA A 912 -9.21 -4.88 3.70
C ALA A 912 -9.06 -4.58 5.20
N ILE A 913 -8.84 -3.32 5.59
CA ILE A 913 -8.87 -2.89 7.01
C ILE A 913 -10.26 -3.14 7.60
N GLY A 914 -11.31 -2.70 6.90
CA GLY A 914 -12.70 -2.92 7.32
C GLY A 914 -13.05 -4.40 7.48
N ARG A 915 -12.56 -5.26 6.60
CA ARG A 915 -12.76 -6.71 6.67
C ARG A 915 -12.02 -7.32 7.86
N ALA A 916 -10.74 -6.99 8.01
CA ALA A 916 -9.91 -7.50 9.10
C ALA A 916 -10.47 -7.13 10.48
N ALA A 917 -11.01 -5.91 10.61
CA ALA A 917 -11.68 -5.44 11.82
C ALA A 917 -13.10 -6.01 12.03
N GLY A 918 -13.64 -6.80 11.10
CA GLY A 918 -15.02 -7.28 11.15
C GLY A 918 -16.08 -6.19 10.96
N LEU A 919 -15.70 -5.01 10.49
CA LEU A 919 -16.57 -3.85 10.26
C LEU A 919 -17.27 -3.90 8.90
N LEU A 920 -16.72 -4.66 7.97
CA LEU A 920 -17.27 -4.89 6.65
C LEU A 920 -17.82 -6.32 6.61
N ASP A 921 -19.14 -6.46 6.79
CA ASP A 921 -19.83 -7.75 6.93
C ASP A 921 -20.03 -8.46 5.57
N TRP A 922 -19.61 -9.72 5.48
CA TRP A 922 -19.83 -10.60 4.32
C TRP A 922 -20.73 -11.80 4.63
N SER A 923 -21.54 -11.74 5.69
CA SER A 923 -22.43 -12.80 6.15
C SER A 923 -23.91 -12.38 6.23
N LYS A 924 -24.18 -11.15 6.65
CA LYS A 924 -25.55 -10.63 6.79
C LYS A 924 -26.10 -10.14 5.45
N LYS A 925 -27.10 -10.85 4.91
CA LYS A 925 -27.82 -10.45 3.70
C LYS A 925 -28.78 -9.28 3.96
N ILE A 926 -28.83 -8.33 3.04
CA ILE A 926 -29.65 -7.13 3.11
C ILE A 926 -30.68 -7.17 1.97
N PRO A 927 -31.98 -7.43 2.26
CA PRO A 927 -33.01 -7.59 1.24
C PRO A 927 -33.15 -6.38 0.31
N ALA A 928 -33.02 -5.16 0.86
CA ALA A 928 -33.10 -3.92 0.11
C ALA A 928 -31.98 -3.77 -0.95
N TRP A 929 -30.89 -4.55 -0.85
CA TRP A 929 -29.79 -4.57 -1.81
C TRP A 929 -29.80 -5.84 -2.69
N GLY A 930 -30.97 -6.45 -2.85
CA GLY A 930 -31.13 -7.68 -3.63
C GLY A 930 -30.54 -8.90 -2.94
N ASN A 931 -30.54 -8.92 -1.59
CA ASN A 931 -29.95 -9.95 -0.71
C ASN A 931 -28.41 -10.01 -0.73
N ARG A 932 -27.73 -8.91 -1.06
CA ARG A 932 -26.27 -8.80 -0.92
C ARG A 932 -25.87 -8.54 0.53
N THR A 933 -24.65 -8.95 0.87
CA THR A 933 -23.93 -8.50 2.07
C THR A 933 -23.33 -7.11 1.84
N VAL A 934 -22.80 -6.47 2.90
CA VAL A 934 -22.08 -5.19 2.75
C VAL A 934 -20.90 -5.35 1.80
N ASN A 935 -20.13 -6.44 1.97
CA ASN A 935 -19.02 -6.76 1.08
C ASN A 935 -19.46 -6.96 -0.38
N GLN A 936 -20.47 -7.80 -0.60
CA GLN A 936 -20.90 -8.12 -1.96
C GLN A 936 -21.53 -6.92 -2.67
N ALA A 937 -22.17 -6.00 -1.94
CA ALA A 937 -22.66 -4.75 -2.51
C ALA A 937 -21.51 -3.93 -3.10
N LEU A 938 -20.41 -3.72 -2.36
CA LEU A 938 -19.27 -2.94 -2.82
C LEU A 938 -18.52 -3.59 -3.99
N VAL A 939 -18.46 -4.92 -4.03
CA VAL A 939 -17.93 -5.70 -5.16
C VAL A 939 -18.81 -5.50 -6.40
N ASP A 940 -20.11 -5.79 -6.30
CA ASP A 940 -21.02 -5.82 -7.45
C ASP A 940 -21.31 -4.43 -8.02
N THR A 941 -21.15 -3.36 -7.23
CA THR A 941 -21.26 -1.97 -7.70
C THR A 941 -19.91 -1.38 -8.12
N PHE A 942 -18.85 -2.18 -8.19
CA PHE A 942 -17.51 -1.76 -8.60
C PHE A 942 -16.89 -0.66 -7.72
N VAL A 943 -17.36 -0.51 -6.47
CA VAL A 943 -16.79 0.46 -5.52
C VAL A 943 -15.39 0.03 -5.07
N LEU A 944 -15.11 -1.28 -4.98
CA LEU A 944 -13.76 -1.76 -4.70
C LEU A 944 -12.82 -1.66 -5.91
N GLU A 945 -13.36 -1.75 -7.13
CA GLU A 945 -12.62 -1.53 -8.38
C GLU A 945 -12.17 -0.07 -8.47
N ALA A 946 -13.11 0.87 -8.28
CA ALA A 946 -12.85 2.30 -8.11
C ALA A 946 -12.06 2.97 -9.28
N VAL A 947 -12.27 2.52 -10.51
CA VAL A 947 -11.66 3.09 -11.72
C VAL A 947 -12.74 3.70 -12.63
N ASP A 948 -12.82 5.03 -12.68
CA ASP A 948 -13.80 5.77 -13.49
C ASP A 948 -13.56 5.60 -15.00
N LYS A 949 -12.29 5.49 -15.41
CA LYS A 949 -11.88 5.26 -16.80
C LYS A 949 -12.29 3.89 -17.35
N ILE A 950 -12.75 3.00 -16.49
CA ILE A 950 -13.51 1.81 -16.87
C ILE A 950 -14.98 2.20 -16.68
N PRO A 951 -15.69 2.68 -17.72
CA PRO A 951 -16.99 3.32 -17.57
C PRO A 951 -18.09 2.28 -17.23
N ARG A 952 -18.17 1.89 -15.95
CA ARG A 952 -19.22 1.01 -15.40
C ARG A 952 -20.58 1.72 -15.35
N PHE A 953 -20.53 3.02 -15.04
CA PHE A 953 -21.65 3.95 -15.05
C PHE A 953 -21.22 5.21 -15.80
N VAL A 954 -22.18 5.95 -16.36
CA VAL A 954 -21.89 7.17 -17.12
C VAL A 954 -22.82 8.32 -16.73
N ASP A 955 -22.31 9.55 -16.85
CA ASP A 955 -23.10 10.77 -16.76
C ASP A 955 -23.89 11.04 -18.07
N PRO A 956 -24.74 12.08 -18.15
CA PRO A 956 -25.47 12.41 -19.38
C PRO A 956 -24.59 12.79 -20.59
N ALA A 957 -23.31 13.11 -20.38
CA ALA A 957 -22.36 13.38 -21.44
C ALA A 957 -21.58 12.13 -21.89
N GLY A 958 -21.80 10.98 -21.25
CA GLY A 958 -21.14 9.72 -21.54
C GLY A 958 -19.78 9.55 -20.85
N ASN A 959 -19.41 10.45 -19.93
CA ASN A 959 -18.19 10.31 -19.14
C ASN A 959 -18.37 9.22 -18.09
N GLY A 960 -17.33 8.42 -17.84
CA GLY A 960 -17.33 7.43 -16.77
C GLY A 960 -17.49 8.08 -15.41
N ILE A 961 -18.34 7.48 -14.56
CA ILE A 961 -18.55 7.91 -13.17
C ILE A 961 -18.58 6.70 -12.24
N LEU A 962 -18.29 6.94 -10.97
CA LEU A 962 -18.33 5.92 -9.92
C LEU A 962 -19.71 5.81 -9.27
N PHE A 963 -19.94 4.69 -8.58
CA PHE A 963 -21.17 4.45 -7.81
C PHE A 963 -21.09 5.14 -6.43
N ASP A 964 -22.18 5.73 -5.95
CA ASP A 964 -22.27 6.37 -4.63
C ASP A 964 -22.96 5.44 -3.62
N PRO A 965 -22.20 4.74 -2.75
CA PRO A 965 -22.79 3.85 -1.76
C PRO A 965 -23.35 4.58 -0.54
N GLU A 966 -23.01 5.85 -0.30
CA GLU A 966 -23.30 6.55 0.96
C GLU A 966 -24.46 7.53 0.91
N ASP A 967 -24.83 8.01 -0.28
CA ASP A 967 -25.95 8.92 -0.51
C ASP A 967 -26.03 10.06 0.53
N LEU A 968 -24.89 10.72 0.79
CA LEU A 968 -24.83 11.78 1.81
C LEU A 968 -25.76 12.96 1.50
N SER A 969 -26.06 13.18 0.22
CA SER A 969 -26.97 14.21 -0.24
C SER A 969 -28.46 13.84 -0.10
N ASN A 970 -28.75 12.60 0.32
CA ASN A 970 -30.11 12.04 0.43
C ASN A 970 -30.91 12.28 -0.86
N SER A 971 -30.34 11.76 -1.95
CA SER A 971 -30.76 11.90 -3.34
C SER A 971 -31.05 10.54 -3.99
N ALA A 972 -30.93 9.41 -3.27
CA ALA A 972 -31.28 8.11 -3.81
C ALA A 972 -32.77 8.05 -4.25
N THR A 973 -33.04 7.22 -5.25
CA THR A 973 -34.40 7.02 -5.74
C THR A 973 -35.25 6.35 -4.65
N PRO A 974 -36.45 6.88 -4.33
CA PRO A 974 -37.35 6.25 -3.36
C PRO A 974 -37.75 4.84 -3.80
N LEU A 975 -37.64 3.87 -2.89
CA LEU A 975 -38.05 2.49 -3.14
C LEU A 975 -39.52 2.28 -2.80
N ALA A 976 -40.25 1.56 -3.68
CA ALA A 976 -41.56 1.01 -3.33
C ALA A 976 -41.41 -0.06 -2.23
N ALA A 977 -42.47 -0.30 -1.45
CA ALA A 977 -42.45 -1.30 -0.39
C ALA A 977 -42.09 -2.69 -0.96
N GLY A 978 -41.04 -3.31 -0.42
CA GLY A 978 -40.52 -4.61 -0.87
C GLY A 978 -39.63 -4.57 -2.12
N ALA A 979 -39.37 -3.39 -2.70
CA ALA A 979 -38.40 -3.24 -3.78
C ALA A 979 -36.96 -3.20 -3.24
N ALA A 980 -36.00 -3.56 -4.10
CA ALA A 980 -34.58 -3.46 -3.84
C ALA A 980 -33.94 -2.36 -4.72
N SER A 981 -32.92 -1.68 -4.20
CA SER A 981 -32.13 -0.69 -4.96
C SER A 981 -31.16 -1.33 -5.96
N LEU A 982 -30.86 -2.62 -5.77
CA LEU A 982 -30.03 -3.41 -6.67
C LEU A 982 -30.82 -4.61 -7.22
N PRO A 983 -30.49 -5.11 -8.42
CA PRO A 983 -31.10 -6.32 -8.95
C PRO A 983 -30.83 -7.52 -8.02
N PRO A 984 -31.58 -8.64 -8.12
CA PRO A 984 -31.30 -9.84 -7.34
C PRO A 984 -29.82 -10.28 -7.43
N MET A 985 -29.27 -10.75 -6.32
CA MET A 985 -27.90 -11.29 -6.26
C MET A 985 -27.67 -12.35 -7.36
N GLY A 986 -26.49 -12.31 -7.98
CA GLY A 986 -26.14 -13.13 -9.15
C GLY A 986 -26.49 -12.48 -10.50
N GLN A 987 -27.25 -11.39 -10.53
CA GLN A 987 -27.44 -10.57 -11.73
C GLN A 987 -26.45 -9.40 -11.77
N LYS A 988 -25.98 -9.05 -12.98
CA LYS A 988 -25.11 -7.89 -13.20
C LYS A 988 -25.82 -6.61 -12.75
N VAL A 989 -25.13 -5.77 -11.99
CA VAL A 989 -25.60 -4.42 -11.65
C VAL A 989 -25.39 -3.52 -12.86
N GLN A 990 -26.46 -3.29 -13.61
CA GLN A 990 -26.49 -2.41 -14.76
C GLN A 990 -27.77 -1.57 -14.71
N PHE A 991 -27.65 -0.30 -15.07
CA PHE A 991 -28.77 0.63 -15.11
C PHE A 991 -28.91 1.23 -16.51
N ALA A 992 -30.15 1.54 -16.90
CA ALA A 992 -30.43 2.17 -18.18
C ALA A 992 -30.23 3.69 -18.08
N GLY A 993 -29.24 4.20 -18.82
CA GLY A 993 -28.95 5.64 -18.91
C GLY A 993 -28.30 6.22 -17.65
N PRO A 994 -28.04 7.55 -17.64
CA PRO A 994 -27.46 8.24 -16.51
C PRO A 994 -28.45 8.36 -15.35
N ALA A 995 -27.94 8.42 -14.11
CA ALA A 995 -28.78 8.65 -12.94
C ALA A 995 -29.34 10.09 -12.90
N ALA A 996 -30.35 10.33 -12.05
CA ALA A 996 -30.86 11.68 -11.81
C ALA A 996 -29.83 12.56 -11.09
N LEU A 997 -29.91 13.88 -11.32
CA LEU A 997 -29.05 14.87 -10.66
C LEU A 997 -29.37 14.93 -9.15
N GLY A 998 -28.38 14.64 -8.31
CA GLY A 998 -28.51 14.75 -6.86
C GLY A 998 -28.37 16.19 -6.33
N LYS A 999 -28.66 16.39 -5.04
CA LYS A 999 -28.45 17.70 -4.36
C LYS A 999 -26.98 18.09 -4.25
N ASP A 1000 -26.10 17.11 -4.37
CA ASP A 1000 -24.65 17.26 -4.51
C ASP A 1000 -24.21 17.75 -5.89
N GLY A 1001 -25.11 17.87 -6.87
CA GLY A 1001 -24.77 18.28 -8.22
C GLY A 1001 -24.21 17.15 -9.11
N TYR A 1002 -24.34 15.89 -8.69
CA TYR A 1002 -23.81 14.74 -9.44
C TYR A 1002 -24.90 13.76 -9.89
N HIS A 1003 -24.74 13.25 -11.12
CA HIS A 1003 -25.58 12.21 -11.73
C HIS A 1003 -25.14 10.79 -11.33
N ALA A 1004 -25.13 10.46 -10.03
CA ALA A 1004 -24.64 9.17 -9.53
C ALA A 1004 -25.76 8.16 -9.20
N TRP A 1005 -25.51 6.88 -9.46
CA TRP A 1005 -26.35 5.78 -8.96
C TRP A 1005 -26.05 5.55 -7.47
N ARG A 1006 -27.10 5.33 -6.67
CA ARG A 1006 -27.03 5.37 -5.19
C ARG A 1006 -27.68 4.18 -4.52
N LEU A 1007 -27.09 3.70 -3.42
CA LEU A 1007 -27.70 2.68 -2.57
C LEU A 1007 -28.90 3.25 -1.80
N ASN A 1008 -29.94 2.43 -1.62
CA ASN A 1008 -31.07 2.73 -0.73
C ASN A 1008 -31.50 1.46 0.02
N PRO A 1009 -31.37 1.38 1.36
CA PRO A 1009 -30.81 2.42 2.24
C PRO A 1009 -29.31 2.63 1.99
N PRO A 1010 -28.73 3.77 2.42
CA PRO A 1010 -27.30 4.05 2.26
C PRO A 1010 -26.40 3.13 3.08
N LEU A 1011 -25.15 2.93 2.63
CA LEU A 1011 -24.20 1.98 3.20
C LEU A 1011 -23.96 2.19 4.70
N HIS A 1012 -23.69 3.42 5.16
CA HIS A 1012 -23.40 3.71 6.58
C HIS A 1012 -24.50 3.26 7.55
N THR A 1013 -25.75 3.14 7.09
CA THR A 1013 -26.86 2.66 7.93
C THR A 1013 -26.73 1.19 8.31
N GLU A 1014 -26.01 0.41 7.51
CA GLU A 1014 -25.73 -1.01 7.74
C GLU A 1014 -24.26 -1.28 8.09
N ALA A 1015 -23.35 -0.37 7.74
CA ALA A 1015 -21.90 -0.54 7.91
C ALA A 1015 -21.32 0.17 9.16
N VAL A 1016 -22.03 1.12 9.77
CA VAL A 1016 -21.61 1.77 11.03
C VAL A 1016 -22.60 1.42 12.14
N LYS A 1017 -22.14 0.65 13.12
CA LYS A 1017 -23.00 0.04 14.15
C LYS A 1017 -22.48 0.31 15.55
N ALA A 1018 -23.39 0.25 16.52
CA ALA A 1018 -23.00 0.21 17.92
C ALA A 1018 -22.17 -1.06 18.20
N ASN A 1019 -21.05 -0.91 18.91
CA ASN A 1019 -20.17 -2.00 19.30
C ASN A 1019 -20.44 -2.45 20.76
N SER A 1020 -19.75 -3.51 21.18
CA SER A 1020 -19.91 -4.12 22.52
C SER A 1020 -19.49 -3.22 23.69
N PHE A 1021 -18.87 -2.07 23.43
CA PHE A 1021 -18.38 -1.14 24.47
C PHE A 1021 -19.18 0.17 24.49
N LEU A 1022 -20.44 0.15 24.02
CA LEU A 1022 -21.36 1.29 24.04
C LEU A 1022 -20.93 2.49 23.17
N GLY A 1023 -20.06 2.28 22.17
CA GLY A 1023 -19.74 3.26 21.14
C GLY A 1023 -20.07 2.78 19.74
N PHE A 1024 -19.59 3.46 18.71
CA PHE A 1024 -19.82 3.12 17.30
C PHE A 1024 -18.53 2.67 16.62
N SER A 1025 -18.62 1.68 15.74
CA SER A 1025 -17.52 1.32 14.84
C SER A 1025 -18.08 0.86 13.50
N GLY A 1026 -17.32 1.08 12.43
CA GLY A 1026 -17.79 0.76 11.11
C GLY A 1026 -16.85 1.18 10.00
N THR A 1027 -17.32 0.97 8.78
CA THR A 1027 -16.66 1.48 7.58
C THR A 1027 -17.59 2.45 6.85
N PHE A 1028 -16.99 3.46 6.22
CA PHE A 1028 -17.67 4.58 5.60
C PHE A 1028 -17.00 4.91 4.27
N PHE A 1029 -17.77 4.91 3.17
CA PHE A 1029 -17.26 5.04 1.80
C PHE A 1029 -17.79 6.29 1.09
N PRO A 1030 -17.47 7.52 1.55
CA PRO A 1030 -18.08 8.71 1.00
C PRO A 1030 -17.74 8.87 -0.49
N TYR A 1031 -18.77 9.10 -1.30
CA TYR A 1031 -18.64 9.56 -2.68
C TYR A 1031 -18.61 11.09 -2.67
N VAL A 1032 -17.51 11.68 -3.14
CA VAL A 1032 -17.30 13.14 -3.06
C VAL A 1032 -17.06 13.79 -4.42
N GLU A 1033 -16.71 13.00 -5.44
CA GLU A 1033 -16.44 13.45 -6.80
C GLU A 1033 -16.66 12.29 -7.79
N PRO A 1034 -17.23 12.52 -9.00
CA PRO A 1034 -17.58 11.44 -9.92
C PRO A 1034 -16.43 10.58 -10.42
N ALA A 1035 -15.25 11.18 -10.61
CA ALA A 1035 -14.03 10.48 -11.01
C ALA A 1035 -13.23 9.93 -9.81
N GLY A 1036 -13.71 10.17 -8.58
CA GLY A 1036 -12.97 9.87 -7.36
C GLY A 1036 -12.09 11.00 -6.86
N LYS A 1037 -11.65 10.88 -5.60
CA LYS A 1037 -10.75 11.85 -4.95
C LYS A 1037 -9.95 11.17 -3.85
N HIS A 1038 -8.65 11.48 -3.75
CA HIS A 1038 -7.86 11.10 -2.58
C HIS A 1038 -8.26 11.98 -1.37
N GLY A 1039 -8.73 11.36 -0.29
CA GLY A 1039 -9.33 12.09 0.84
C GLY A 1039 -10.68 12.72 0.48
N PHE A 1040 -11.03 13.87 1.05
CA PHE A 1040 -12.30 14.53 0.78
C PHE A 1040 -12.12 16.04 0.59
N TRP A 1041 -13.15 16.73 0.10
CA TRP A 1041 -13.10 18.19 -0.04
C TRP A 1041 -12.80 18.88 1.29
N GLU A 1042 -12.02 19.94 1.27
CA GLU A 1042 -11.96 20.82 2.44
C GLU A 1042 -13.32 21.52 2.63
N PRO A 1043 -13.72 21.85 3.86
CA PRO A 1043 -14.99 22.54 4.12
C PRO A 1043 -15.17 23.81 3.29
N GLY A 1044 -16.20 23.86 2.46
CA GLY A 1044 -16.54 24.99 1.57
C GLY A 1044 -15.99 24.87 0.14
N ALA A 1045 -15.02 23.98 -0.11
CA ALA A 1045 -14.44 23.83 -1.44
C ALA A 1045 -15.42 23.22 -2.46
N HIS A 1046 -16.29 22.31 -2.02
CA HIS A 1046 -17.32 21.74 -2.89
C HIS A 1046 -18.41 22.77 -3.22
N PHE A 1047 -18.77 23.62 -2.26
CA PHE A 1047 -19.65 24.76 -2.49
C PHE A 1047 -19.10 25.70 -3.57
N ASP A 1048 -17.82 26.08 -3.47
CA ASP A 1048 -17.15 26.95 -4.45
C ASP A 1048 -17.11 26.30 -5.84
N PHE A 1049 -16.85 24.99 -5.90
CA PHE A 1049 -16.88 24.20 -7.13
C PHE A 1049 -18.26 24.23 -7.81
N LEU A 1050 -19.34 23.95 -7.07
CA LEU A 1050 -20.70 23.98 -7.60
C LEU A 1050 -21.13 25.39 -8.02
N THR A 1051 -20.71 26.41 -7.28
CA THR A 1051 -20.92 27.82 -7.66
C THR A 1051 -20.27 28.13 -9.01
N LYS A 1052 -19.02 27.67 -9.21
CA LYS A 1052 -18.31 27.83 -10.49
C LYS A 1052 -19.01 27.09 -11.63
N GLN A 1053 -19.46 25.86 -11.41
CA GLN A 1053 -20.21 25.10 -12.41
C GLN A 1053 -21.52 25.79 -12.79
N CYS A 1054 -22.29 26.27 -11.81
CA CYS A 1054 -23.53 27.03 -12.05
C CYS A 1054 -23.25 28.27 -12.91
N LYS A 1055 -22.20 29.04 -12.60
CA LYS A 1055 -21.84 30.24 -13.38
C LYS A 1055 -21.46 29.90 -14.82
N ALA A 1056 -20.69 28.83 -15.01
CA ALA A 1056 -20.32 28.38 -16.36
C ALA A 1056 -21.54 27.95 -17.18
N GLN A 1057 -22.48 27.21 -16.57
CA GLN A 1057 -23.74 26.82 -17.21
C GLN A 1057 -24.63 28.03 -17.52
N ALA A 1058 -24.77 28.95 -16.56
CA ALA A 1058 -25.57 30.16 -16.74
C ALA A 1058 -25.00 31.03 -17.87
N GLN A 1059 -23.67 31.16 -17.94
CA GLN A 1059 -22.96 31.86 -19.02
C GLN A 1059 -23.18 31.17 -20.37
N ALA A 1060 -23.06 29.86 -20.44
CA ALA A 1060 -23.33 29.10 -21.67
C ALA A 1060 -24.79 29.23 -22.14
N ALA A 1061 -25.74 29.36 -21.20
CA ALA A 1061 -27.15 29.56 -21.48
C ALA A 1061 -27.54 31.03 -21.74
N GLY A 1062 -26.61 31.99 -21.63
CA GLY A 1062 -26.92 33.42 -21.76
C GLY A 1062 -27.81 33.97 -20.64
N THR A 1063 -27.76 33.37 -19.46
CA THR A 1063 -28.56 33.73 -18.27
C THR A 1063 -27.71 34.43 -17.21
N ASP A 1064 -28.35 35.07 -16.23
CA ASP A 1064 -27.68 35.81 -15.16
C ASP A 1064 -26.87 34.89 -14.23
N THR A 1065 -25.56 35.13 -14.16
CA THR A 1065 -24.63 34.38 -13.31
C THR A 1065 -24.70 34.80 -11.84
N ALA A 1066 -25.24 35.99 -11.51
CA ALA A 1066 -25.37 36.47 -10.14
C ALA A 1066 -26.35 35.62 -9.32
N ALA A 1067 -27.32 34.99 -9.98
CA ALA A 1067 -28.24 34.04 -9.34
C ALA A 1067 -27.52 32.81 -8.74
N CYS A 1068 -26.28 32.52 -9.16
CA CYS A 1068 -25.49 31.42 -8.62
C CYS A 1068 -24.85 31.73 -7.26
N ASP A 1069 -24.61 33.01 -6.92
CA ASP A 1069 -23.92 33.42 -5.69
C ASP A 1069 -24.80 33.32 -4.43
N GLY A 1070 -26.13 33.35 -4.60
CA GLY A 1070 -27.09 33.25 -3.50
C GLY A 1070 -27.70 31.86 -3.28
N LYS A 1071 -27.26 30.85 -4.04
CA LYS A 1071 -27.78 29.47 -3.92
C LYS A 1071 -27.15 28.74 -2.75
N ALA A 1072 -27.96 27.94 -2.04
CA ALA A 1072 -27.46 26.97 -1.09
C ALA A 1072 -26.99 25.73 -1.85
N TYR A 1073 -25.68 25.46 -1.82
CA TYR A 1073 -25.11 24.24 -2.36
C TYR A 1073 -24.75 23.26 -1.24
N PHE A 1074 -24.86 21.98 -1.54
CA PHE A 1074 -24.40 20.92 -0.67
C PHE A 1074 -22.86 20.92 -0.60
N ASP A 1075 -22.29 20.64 0.57
CA ASP A 1075 -20.84 20.62 0.76
C ASP A 1075 -20.40 19.33 1.47
N HIS A 1076 -19.81 18.40 0.70
CA HIS A 1076 -19.31 17.13 1.22
C HIS A 1076 -18.25 17.33 2.30
N GLY A 1077 -17.31 18.26 2.06
CA GLY A 1077 -16.17 18.49 2.95
C GLY A 1077 -16.60 18.88 4.35
N THR A 1078 -17.53 19.82 4.43
CA THR A 1078 -18.12 20.30 5.69
C THR A 1078 -18.88 19.17 6.36
N MET A 1079 -19.73 18.46 5.62
CA MET A 1079 -20.52 17.36 6.18
C MET A 1079 -19.67 16.25 6.80
N ILE A 1080 -18.64 15.78 6.07
CA ILE A 1080 -17.72 14.74 6.53
C ILE A 1080 -16.91 15.25 7.74
N MET A 1081 -16.39 16.48 7.68
CA MET A 1081 -15.61 17.06 8.78
C MET A 1081 -16.41 17.14 10.09
N TYR A 1082 -17.68 17.56 10.04
CA TYR A 1082 -18.54 17.61 11.23
C TYR A 1082 -18.94 16.22 11.73
N ALA A 1083 -19.27 15.28 10.84
CA ALA A 1083 -19.61 13.91 11.23
C ALA A 1083 -18.43 13.23 11.96
N VAL A 1084 -17.24 13.31 11.36
CA VAL A 1084 -15.99 12.77 11.94
C VAL A 1084 -15.60 13.51 13.21
N GLY A 1085 -15.70 14.84 13.24
CA GLY A 1085 -15.38 15.62 14.42
C GLY A 1085 -16.31 15.36 15.60
N ARG A 1086 -17.61 15.17 15.38
CA ARG A 1086 -18.55 14.75 16.44
C ARG A 1086 -18.23 13.34 16.96
N TYR A 1087 -17.89 12.42 16.07
CA TYR A 1087 -17.44 11.08 16.44
C TYR A 1087 -16.20 11.16 17.35
N LEU A 1088 -15.16 11.89 16.93
CA LEU A 1088 -13.94 12.10 17.70
C LEU A 1088 -14.17 12.85 19.03
N ALA A 1089 -14.96 13.93 19.04
CA ALA A 1089 -15.29 14.69 20.24
C ALA A 1089 -16.00 13.85 21.30
N SER A 1090 -16.82 12.90 20.85
CA SER A 1090 -17.51 11.94 21.71
C SER A 1090 -16.66 10.73 22.11
N ALA A 1091 -15.38 10.72 21.74
CA ALA A 1091 -14.48 9.57 21.89
C ALA A 1091 -15.08 8.29 21.28
N GLY A 1092 -15.73 8.41 20.11
CA GLY A 1092 -16.34 7.32 19.37
C GLY A 1092 -17.74 6.88 19.83
N THR A 1093 -18.33 7.56 20.81
CA THR A 1093 -19.64 7.16 21.39
C THR A 1093 -20.86 7.69 20.66
N LYS A 1094 -20.68 8.58 19.67
CA LYS A 1094 -21.75 9.15 18.85
C LYS A 1094 -21.45 9.05 17.36
N TRP A 1095 -22.42 8.60 16.58
CA TRP A 1095 -22.39 8.64 15.12
C TRP A 1095 -23.77 9.03 14.58
N ALA A 1096 -23.81 10.04 13.73
CA ALA A 1096 -25.00 10.48 13.02
C ALA A 1096 -24.59 11.27 11.78
N ILE A 1097 -25.39 11.16 10.71
CA ILE A 1097 -25.26 11.93 9.50
C ILE A 1097 -26.51 12.81 9.37
N GLU A 1098 -26.35 14.12 9.46
CA GLU A 1098 -27.47 15.07 9.50
C GLU A 1098 -27.36 16.13 8.40
N PRO A 1099 -28.46 16.52 7.73
CA PRO A 1099 -28.41 17.51 6.66
C PRO A 1099 -27.81 18.87 7.07
N CYS A 1100 -27.99 19.29 8.33
CA CYS A 1100 -27.40 20.53 8.86
C CYS A 1100 -25.86 20.53 8.87
N MET A 1101 -25.23 19.37 8.69
CA MET A 1101 -23.77 19.27 8.67
C MET A 1101 -23.18 19.83 7.36
N SER A 1102 -23.92 19.84 6.25
CA SER A 1102 -23.41 20.34 4.97
C SER A 1102 -23.17 21.86 4.96
N ASP A 1103 -23.89 22.61 5.79
CA ASP A 1103 -23.77 24.07 5.90
C ASP A 1103 -23.28 24.52 7.29
N GLY A 1104 -23.03 23.57 8.20
CA GLY A 1104 -22.58 23.85 9.56
C GLY A 1104 -23.63 24.59 10.39
N SER A 1105 -24.92 24.42 10.07
CA SER A 1105 -26.05 25.04 10.78
C SER A 1105 -26.56 24.23 11.97
N CYS A 1106 -25.90 23.10 12.30
CA CYS A 1106 -26.33 22.24 13.40
C CYS A 1106 -26.35 22.96 14.76
N ALA A 1107 -27.39 22.69 15.55
CA ALA A 1107 -27.70 23.41 16.78
C ALA A 1107 -26.71 23.19 17.94
N ASP A 1108 -25.93 22.11 17.89
CA ASP A 1108 -24.90 21.77 18.87
C ASP A 1108 -23.55 22.45 18.60
N ILE A 1109 -23.43 23.19 17.49
CA ILE A 1109 -22.23 23.93 17.19
C ILE A 1109 -22.25 25.26 17.96
N GLU A 1110 -21.28 25.45 18.85
CA GLU A 1110 -21.19 26.65 19.69
C GLU A 1110 -21.05 27.94 18.84
N PRO A 1111 -21.57 29.08 19.31
CA PRO A 1111 -21.36 30.37 18.66
C PRO A 1111 -19.88 30.76 18.60
N VAL A 1112 -19.51 31.56 17.59
CA VAL A 1112 -18.14 32.09 17.46
C VAL A 1112 -17.81 32.91 18.70
N PRO A 1113 -16.72 32.60 19.43
CA PRO A 1113 -16.41 33.35 20.63
C PRO A 1113 -15.98 34.79 20.28
N ALA A 1114 -16.23 35.73 21.20
CA ALA A 1114 -15.93 37.15 20.99
C ALA A 1114 -14.43 37.37 20.70
N ALA A 1115 -14.07 38.44 19.98
CA ALA A 1115 -12.67 38.77 19.77
C ALA A 1115 -11.99 39.09 21.12
N ARG A 1116 -10.75 38.61 21.31
CA ARG A 1116 -9.93 39.01 22.46
C ARG A 1116 -9.51 40.48 22.31
N PRO A 1117 -9.47 41.24 23.42
CA PRO A 1117 -9.18 42.68 23.41
C PRO A 1117 -7.77 43.03 22.93
#